data_AF-A0A2N1J9L6-F1
#
_entry.id   AF-A0A2N1J9L6-F1
#
_cell.length_a   1.000
_cell.length_b   1.000
_cell.length_c   1.000
_cell.angle_alpha   90.00
_cell.angle_beta   90.00
_cell.angle_gamma   90.00
#
_symmetry.space_group_name_H-M   'P 1'
#
loop_
_entity.id
_entity.type
_entity.pdbx_description
1 polymer ?
#
loop_
_entity_poly.entity_id
_entity_poly.type
_entity_poly.pdbx_seq_one_letter_code
_entity_poly.pdbx_strand_id
1 'polypeptide(L)'
;MSSAMTDAEDASARTKTSTIFNSLQSIAASQQCGDAVDDGLLETGPSVQTMQYFSRIAVFYCDAIHTYFAALEAEDASETQYLGHVQALHTIFKLTQVLYFPEDGRGLGVIGEELLHWLNAHDVAPTTEQGQEIAKTSPSHEHPEYWDYLFRCVLRGFYTTAATVLQSYISTSESPTLRSIATFATEQAFFSAHRNWHTSVRVFLTRLLCKMDAVQEELAQAPHATANPENIRLELEAQFRCLLELLIGVRDRILEFSEDWREAVCAWGTLVQPALKRDDLPDVVQLVTEKFPVDGTLPSEMVLVAVMRGDMSKVIKLCTSFDEWLATHVGDLCNKAQLFENGPAGEEGAPLMDKVLFTWADTLLQEERLWRMALEYIAVIGTPVARTKMREVVFSVPLLEGSSDPDAQFRRVEEVLGACIEYGMDDEVRIVCQRVAQGLLERKQYGVAIAYSVRARDAQLVRTIANSMLHDYVEHGPEHFIRSVDTIPRVLLDGAESLAKEAGFGKQDAHFGTSSIFSAETFAPLVFHVKYRDFHELYLKQETWLAAAQVLVGLMTSDVTPESFLSVLLVDALPLLQASELYFSSTESYELLRIVEKIGALDTSAEASDYYFYWLEQLLQHSDANTDTKQSASARRTLAQERMQVVRLAIAQYLSRVLVENRI
;
A
#
# COMPACT_ATOMS: atom_id res chain seq x y z
N MET A 1 -6.73 22.48 -13.32
CA MET A 1 -5.39 21.95 -13.67
C MET A 1 -4.47 21.96 -12.46
N SER A 2 -4.35 23.04 -11.67
CA SER A 2 -3.52 22.99 -10.44
C SER A 2 -4.05 21.98 -9.40
N SER A 3 -5.36 21.98 -9.10
CA SER A 3 -5.95 20.97 -8.17
C SER A 3 -5.79 19.51 -8.61
N ALA A 4 -5.70 19.22 -9.92
CA ALA A 4 -5.51 17.84 -10.40
C ALA A 4 -4.01 17.42 -10.42
N MET A 5 -3.10 18.40 -10.37
CA MET A 5 -1.66 18.19 -10.28
C MET A 5 -1.25 18.04 -8.80
N THR A 6 -1.80 18.84 -7.89
CA THR A 6 -1.64 18.64 -6.44
C THR A 6 -2.11 17.25 -6.01
N ASP A 7 -3.26 16.78 -6.52
CA ASP A 7 -3.74 15.41 -6.25
C ASP A 7 -2.78 14.32 -6.75
N ALA A 8 -2.03 14.58 -7.83
CA ALA A 8 -1.07 13.64 -8.39
C ALA A 8 0.25 13.61 -7.60
N GLU A 9 0.71 14.77 -7.13
CA GLU A 9 1.87 14.88 -6.24
C GLU A 9 1.59 14.25 -4.88
N ASP A 10 0.39 14.47 -4.33
CA ASP A 10 -0.09 13.85 -3.09
C ASP A 10 -0.12 12.32 -3.21
N ALA A 11 -0.68 11.80 -4.31
CA ALA A 11 -0.68 10.37 -4.58
C ALA A 11 0.73 9.78 -4.73
N SER A 12 1.65 10.53 -5.37
CA SER A 12 3.06 10.13 -5.50
C SER A 12 3.76 10.09 -4.15
N ALA A 13 3.56 11.12 -3.32
CA ALA A 13 4.10 11.20 -1.97
C ALA A 13 3.60 10.05 -1.10
N ARG A 14 2.29 9.79 -1.08
CA ARG A 14 1.69 8.66 -0.34
C ARG A 14 2.23 7.32 -0.80
N THR A 15 2.45 7.14 -2.11
CA THR A 15 3.04 5.90 -2.65
C THR A 15 4.47 5.71 -2.15
N LYS A 16 5.29 6.76 -2.19
CA LYS A 16 6.65 6.73 -1.64
C LYS A 16 6.63 6.39 -0.15
N THR A 17 5.79 7.06 0.65
CA THR A 17 5.73 6.80 2.09
C THR A 17 5.23 5.40 2.42
N SER A 18 4.29 4.84 1.63
CA SER A 18 3.83 3.45 1.82
C SER A 18 4.93 2.43 1.56
N THR A 19 5.81 2.67 0.57
CA THR A 19 6.96 1.77 0.34
C THR A 19 7.98 1.81 1.49
N ILE A 20 8.18 2.99 2.10
CA ILE A 20 8.99 3.13 3.32
C ILE A 20 8.31 2.39 4.48
N PHE A 21 6.99 2.50 4.63
CA PHE A 21 6.21 1.79 5.64
C PHE A 21 6.35 0.26 5.51
N ASN A 22 6.18 -0.30 4.31
CA ASN A 22 6.35 -1.73 4.08
C ASN A 22 7.78 -2.20 4.38
N SER A 23 8.78 -1.36 4.10
CA SER A 23 10.18 -1.65 4.44
C SER A 23 10.39 -1.74 5.96
N LEU A 24 9.75 -0.84 6.73
CA LEU A 24 9.74 -0.89 8.19
C LEU A 24 9.09 -2.17 8.72
N GLN A 25 7.93 -2.56 8.17
CA GLN A 25 7.23 -3.77 8.58
C GLN A 25 8.05 -5.04 8.31
N SER A 26 8.70 -5.12 7.15
CA SER A 26 9.58 -6.24 6.79
C SER A 26 10.76 -6.37 7.76
N ILE A 27 11.40 -5.25 8.11
CA ILE A 27 12.51 -5.22 9.06
C ILE A 27 12.03 -5.63 10.46
N ALA A 28 10.90 -5.10 10.94
CA ALA A 28 10.33 -5.47 12.23
C ALA A 28 9.94 -6.98 12.30
N ALA A 29 9.35 -7.52 11.23
CA ALA A 29 9.01 -8.94 11.15
C ALA A 29 10.26 -9.84 11.20
N SER A 30 11.36 -9.41 10.57
CA SER A 30 12.63 -10.16 10.60
C SER A 30 13.23 -10.25 12.02
N GLN A 31 13.04 -9.23 12.85
CA GLN A 31 13.53 -9.21 14.24
C GLN A 31 12.73 -10.14 15.15
N GLN A 32 11.39 -10.09 15.04
CA GLN A 32 10.52 -10.98 15.82
C GLN A 32 10.79 -12.47 15.53
N CYS A 33 11.25 -12.80 14.31
CA CYS A 33 11.65 -14.15 13.93
C CYS A 33 13.04 -14.55 14.48
N GLY A 34 13.95 -13.58 14.63
CA GLY A 34 15.31 -13.79 15.13
C GLY A 34 15.41 -13.95 16.65
N ASP A 35 14.64 -13.18 17.43
CA ASP A 35 14.65 -13.20 18.89
C ASP A 35 14.11 -14.51 19.49
N ALA A 36 13.38 -15.32 18.70
CA ALA A 36 12.88 -16.63 19.14
C ALA A 36 13.99 -17.70 19.28
N VAL A 37 15.23 -17.43 18.84
CA VAL A 37 16.32 -18.42 18.79
C VAL A 37 17.37 -18.22 19.90
N ASP A 38 17.43 -17.04 20.55
CA ASP A 38 18.48 -16.69 21.52
C ASP A 38 17.90 -16.33 22.91
N ASP A 39 17.22 -17.30 23.53
CA ASP A 39 16.70 -17.16 24.89
C ASP A 39 17.83 -17.36 25.91
N GLY A 40 18.56 -16.27 26.21
CA GLY A 40 19.75 -16.32 27.08
C GLY A 40 20.09 -15.07 27.90
N LEU A 41 19.59 -13.87 27.57
CA LEU A 41 19.71 -12.67 28.41
C LEU A 41 18.67 -11.62 27.98
N LEU A 42 17.82 -11.20 28.93
CA LEU A 42 16.85 -10.10 28.79
C LEU A 42 17.57 -8.77 28.54
N GLU A 43 17.92 -8.45 27.30
CA GLU A 43 18.03 -7.06 26.84
C GLU A 43 16.62 -6.62 26.43
N THR A 44 15.98 -5.80 27.28
CA THR A 44 14.67 -5.22 27.01
C THR A 44 14.84 -4.10 25.98
N GLY A 45 14.72 -4.44 24.69
CA GLY A 45 14.64 -3.46 23.61
C GLY A 45 15.21 -3.95 22.28
N PRO A 46 14.93 -3.24 21.17
CA PRO A 46 15.50 -3.56 19.87
C PRO A 46 17.03 -3.48 19.87
N SER A 47 17.68 -4.36 19.10
CA SER A 47 19.14 -4.35 18.97
C SER A 47 19.69 -3.04 18.40
N VAL A 48 20.95 -2.70 18.67
CA VAL A 48 21.59 -1.47 18.15
C VAL A 48 21.52 -1.40 16.61
N GLN A 49 21.70 -2.54 15.93
CA GLN A 49 21.61 -2.61 14.46
C GLN A 49 20.19 -2.30 13.98
N THR A 50 19.18 -2.82 14.67
CA THR A 50 17.77 -2.50 14.42
C THR A 50 17.51 -1.00 14.53
N MET A 51 18.01 -0.38 15.59
CA MET A 51 17.83 1.06 15.81
C MET A 51 18.50 1.89 14.71
N GLN A 52 19.63 1.44 14.17
CA GLN A 52 20.27 2.07 12.99
C GLN A 52 19.40 1.96 11.74
N TYR A 53 18.73 0.82 11.52
CA TYR A 53 17.78 0.67 10.42
C TYR A 53 16.55 1.57 10.60
N PHE A 54 16.01 1.68 11.81
CA PHE A 54 14.91 2.60 12.12
C PHE A 54 15.32 4.06 11.94
N SER A 55 16.53 4.43 12.34
CA SER A 55 17.11 5.76 12.06
C SER A 55 17.15 6.05 10.56
N ARG A 56 17.63 5.10 9.75
CA ARG A 56 17.65 5.23 8.29
C ARG A 56 16.24 5.37 7.70
N ILE A 57 15.27 4.61 8.19
CA ILE A 57 13.87 4.73 7.78
C ILE A 57 13.31 6.12 8.12
N ALA A 58 13.59 6.62 9.32
CA ALA A 58 13.17 7.95 9.73
C ALA A 58 13.78 9.06 8.84
N VAL A 59 15.04 8.89 8.42
CA VAL A 59 15.68 9.77 7.43
C VAL A 59 14.96 9.71 6.07
N PHE A 60 14.60 8.52 5.59
CA PHE A 60 13.85 8.38 4.34
C PHE A 60 12.47 9.06 4.39
N TYR A 61 11.78 9.01 5.54
CA TYR A 61 10.54 9.78 5.71
C TYR A 61 10.78 11.27 5.67
N CYS A 62 11.81 11.78 6.36
CA CYS A 62 12.15 13.21 6.31
C CYS A 62 12.47 13.66 4.88
N ASP A 63 13.26 12.89 4.14
CA ASP A 63 13.61 13.16 2.74
C ASP A 63 12.39 13.12 1.81
N ALA A 64 11.46 12.18 2.03
CA ALA A 64 10.22 12.11 1.28
C ALA A 64 9.33 13.33 1.52
N ILE A 65 9.19 13.77 2.79
CA ILE A 65 8.44 14.98 3.14
C ILE A 65 9.13 16.22 2.55
N HIS A 66 10.46 16.33 2.66
CA HIS A 66 11.21 17.47 2.13
C HIS A 66 11.10 17.54 0.60
N THR A 67 11.18 16.41 -0.08
CA THR A 67 11.00 16.34 -1.54
C THR A 67 9.59 16.77 -1.94
N TYR A 68 8.58 16.35 -1.18
CA TYR A 68 7.19 16.76 -1.39
C TYR A 68 6.99 18.25 -1.12
N PHE A 69 7.56 18.78 -0.04
CA PHE A 69 7.55 20.20 0.28
C PHE A 69 8.20 21.04 -0.85
N ALA A 70 9.38 20.65 -1.33
CA ALA A 70 10.06 21.35 -2.43
C ALA A 70 9.28 21.29 -3.76
N ALA A 71 8.50 20.23 -3.99
CA ALA A 71 7.61 20.15 -5.16
C ALA A 71 6.46 21.16 -5.03
N LEU A 72 5.80 21.23 -3.86
CA LEU A 72 4.74 22.19 -3.58
C LEU A 72 5.20 23.65 -3.66
N GLU A 73 6.39 23.97 -3.15
CA GLU A 73 6.97 25.32 -3.25
C GLU A 73 7.22 25.75 -4.71
N ALA A 74 7.54 24.80 -5.59
CA ALA A 74 7.79 25.08 -7.01
C ALA A 74 6.50 25.33 -7.80
N GLU A 75 5.35 24.80 -7.34
CA GLU A 75 4.06 24.91 -8.01
C GLU A 75 3.25 26.15 -7.58
N ASP A 76 3.23 26.49 -6.29
CA ASP A 76 2.41 27.59 -5.73
C ASP A 76 3.27 28.70 -5.09
N ALA A 77 3.49 29.80 -5.82
CA ALA A 77 4.25 30.98 -5.33
C ALA A 77 3.50 31.84 -4.29
N SER A 78 2.33 31.41 -3.80
CA SER A 78 1.64 32.04 -2.67
C SER A 78 1.72 31.11 -1.46
N GLU A 79 2.29 31.61 -0.35
CA GLU A 79 2.31 30.93 0.95
C GLU A 79 0.91 30.48 1.33
N THR A 80 0.61 29.22 1.03
CA THR A 80 -0.69 28.62 1.31
C THR A 80 -0.63 28.05 2.72
N GLN A 81 -1.71 28.15 3.49
CA GLN A 81 -1.81 27.57 4.84
C GLN A 81 -1.39 26.09 4.87
N TYR A 82 -1.56 25.37 3.77
CA TYR A 82 -1.12 24.00 3.57
C TYR A 82 0.42 23.82 3.53
N LEU A 83 1.15 24.75 2.91
CA LEU A 83 2.62 24.72 2.87
C LEU A 83 3.21 24.82 4.28
N GLY A 84 2.65 25.73 5.10
CA GLY A 84 3.02 25.86 6.52
C GLY A 84 2.70 24.59 7.34
N HIS A 85 1.61 23.89 7.01
CA HIS A 85 1.29 22.59 7.61
C HIS A 85 2.33 21.51 7.28
N VAL A 86 2.74 21.40 6.01
CA VAL A 86 3.76 20.43 5.57
C VAL A 86 5.13 20.74 6.19
N GLN A 87 5.49 22.02 6.31
CA GLN A 87 6.72 22.44 7.00
C GLN A 87 6.68 22.07 8.49
N ALA A 88 5.55 22.28 9.16
CA ALA A 88 5.37 21.88 10.55
C ALA A 88 5.43 20.35 10.73
N LEU A 89 4.85 19.59 9.80
CA LEU A 89 4.93 18.13 9.76
C LEU A 89 6.39 17.66 9.63
N HIS A 90 7.16 18.22 8.70
CA HIS A 90 8.59 17.94 8.56
C HIS A 90 9.36 18.26 9.85
N THR A 91 9.08 19.42 10.45
CA THR A 91 9.73 19.89 11.68
C THR A 91 9.53 18.94 12.85
N ILE A 92 8.30 18.45 13.03
CA ILE A 92 7.95 17.48 14.08
C ILE A 92 8.61 16.12 13.82
N PHE A 93 8.55 15.63 12.57
CA PHE A 93 9.14 14.34 12.23
C PHE A 93 10.66 14.36 12.43
N LYS A 94 11.32 15.44 11.98
CA LYS A 94 12.77 15.61 12.14
C LYS A 94 13.17 15.69 13.60
N LEU A 95 12.41 16.38 14.45
CA LEU A 95 12.67 16.41 15.89
C LEU A 95 12.57 15.01 16.50
N THR A 96 11.52 14.27 16.13
CA THR A 96 11.31 12.90 16.59
C THR A 96 12.47 11.99 16.16
N GLN A 97 12.96 12.15 14.93
CA GLN A 97 14.13 11.45 14.40
C GLN A 97 15.40 11.74 15.22
N VAL A 98 15.68 13.02 15.51
CA VAL A 98 16.86 13.44 16.28
C VAL A 98 16.84 12.89 17.72
N LEU A 99 15.68 12.93 18.37
CA LEU A 99 15.56 12.54 19.77
C LEU A 99 15.53 11.02 19.96
N TYR A 100 14.75 10.30 19.17
CA TYR A 100 14.47 8.88 19.41
C TYR A 100 15.20 7.93 18.48
N PHE A 101 15.70 8.41 17.34
CA PHE A 101 16.33 7.57 16.31
C PHE A 101 17.74 8.07 15.93
N PRO A 102 18.69 8.09 16.89
CA PRO A 102 20.05 8.54 16.65
C PRO A 102 20.81 7.60 15.70
N GLU A 103 21.71 8.15 14.88
CA GLU A 103 22.47 7.40 13.88
C GLU A 103 23.34 6.29 14.50
N ASP A 104 23.82 6.51 15.74
CA ASP A 104 24.62 5.54 16.48
C ASP A 104 23.80 4.36 17.04
N GLY A 105 22.47 4.44 17.01
CA GLY A 105 21.54 3.43 17.54
C GLY A 105 21.54 3.26 19.06
N ARG A 106 22.44 3.95 19.79
CA ARG A 106 22.58 3.85 21.25
C ARG A 106 22.03 5.05 22.03
N GLY A 107 21.93 6.22 21.40
CA GLY A 107 21.38 7.44 22.03
C GLY A 107 22.18 8.02 23.20
N LEU A 108 23.39 7.51 23.49
CA LEU A 108 24.22 7.94 24.62
C LEU A 108 24.97 9.27 24.38
N GLY A 109 24.77 9.91 23.22
CA GLY A 109 25.37 11.19 22.85
C GLY A 109 24.73 12.40 23.52
N VAL A 110 25.47 13.51 23.51
CA VAL A 110 24.97 14.83 23.92
C VAL A 110 24.07 15.39 22.81
N ILE A 111 22.94 15.99 23.19
CA ILE A 111 21.92 16.44 22.22
C ILE A 111 21.94 17.94 21.92
N GLY A 112 22.72 18.75 22.64
CA GLY A 112 22.69 20.21 22.52
C GLY A 112 22.92 20.70 21.09
N GLU A 113 23.96 20.20 20.43
CA GLU A 113 24.27 20.56 19.04
C GLU A 113 23.25 20.02 18.05
N GLU A 114 22.74 18.80 18.27
CA GLU A 114 21.73 18.16 17.41
C GLU A 114 20.41 18.96 17.42
N LEU A 115 19.98 19.41 18.61
CA LEU A 115 18.79 20.26 18.78
C LEU A 115 18.98 21.63 18.13
N LEU A 116 20.16 22.23 18.29
CA LEU A 116 20.47 23.51 17.67
C LEU A 116 20.51 23.42 16.15
N HIS A 117 21.08 22.33 15.61
CA HIS A 117 21.07 22.05 14.18
C HIS A 117 19.66 21.86 13.64
N TRP A 118 18.80 21.14 14.36
CA TRP A 118 17.38 21.01 14.04
C TRP A 118 16.66 22.36 14.01
N LEU A 119 16.85 23.20 15.03
CA LEU A 119 16.23 24.52 15.08
C LEU A 119 16.66 25.40 13.90
N ASN A 120 17.97 25.48 13.64
CA ASN A 120 18.54 26.28 12.57
C ASN A 120 18.13 25.80 11.16
N ALA A 121 17.69 24.55 11.01
CA ALA A 121 17.20 24.01 9.74
C ALA A 121 15.73 24.36 9.46
N HIS A 122 14.95 24.78 10.47
CA HIS A 122 13.50 25.02 10.33
C HIS A 122 13.10 26.46 10.64
N ASP A 123 13.88 27.13 11.48
CA ASP A 123 13.80 28.55 11.77
C ASP A 123 15.18 29.18 11.53
N VAL A 124 15.37 29.75 10.33
CA VAL A 124 16.63 30.36 9.94
C VAL A 124 16.72 31.75 10.54
N ALA A 125 17.18 31.82 11.78
CA ALA A 125 17.53 33.07 12.45
C ALA A 125 18.91 32.96 13.11
N PRO A 126 19.79 33.97 13.00
CA PRO A 126 19.60 35.22 12.27
C PRO A 126 19.83 35.05 10.75
N THR A 127 19.13 35.85 9.93
CA THR A 127 19.20 35.68 8.47
C THR A 127 20.52 36.20 7.91
N THR A 128 20.94 35.64 6.77
CA THR A 128 22.13 36.12 6.05
C THR A 128 21.94 37.54 5.53
N GLU A 129 20.70 37.94 5.22
CA GLU A 129 20.33 39.29 4.78
C GLU A 129 20.55 40.32 5.88
N GLN A 130 20.08 40.06 7.11
CA GLN A 130 20.32 40.90 8.28
C GLN A 130 21.82 41.13 8.50
N GLY A 131 22.63 40.07 8.39
CA GLY A 131 24.09 40.17 8.49
C GLY A 131 24.71 41.05 7.40
N GLN A 132 24.20 40.98 6.17
CA GLN A 132 24.65 41.83 5.06
C GLN A 132 24.24 43.30 5.22
N GLU A 133 23.07 43.58 5.79
CA GLU A 133 22.62 44.94 6.08
C GLU A 133 23.50 45.62 7.13
N ILE A 134 23.83 44.89 8.20
CA ILE A 134 24.77 45.35 9.23
C ILE A 134 26.14 45.63 8.61
N ALA A 135 26.63 44.76 7.73
CA ALA A 135 27.92 44.92 7.06
C ALA A 135 27.97 46.11 6.08
N LYS A 136 26.82 46.52 5.49
CA LYS A 136 26.73 47.69 4.59
C LYS A 136 26.87 49.01 5.37
N THR A 137 26.55 49.02 6.65
CA THR A 137 26.73 50.20 7.51
C THR A 137 28.22 50.38 7.81
N SER A 138 28.74 51.59 7.61
CA SER A 138 30.14 51.94 7.92
C SER A 138 30.20 53.07 8.94
N PRO A 139 30.66 52.82 10.17
CA PRO A 139 31.14 51.54 10.72
C PRO A 139 30.01 50.58 11.14
N SER A 140 30.21 49.27 10.95
CA SER A 140 29.15 48.25 11.10
C SER A 140 28.58 48.13 12.52
N HIS A 141 29.33 48.56 13.53
CA HIS A 141 28.92 48.51 14.93
C HIS A 141 28.00 49.67 15.37
N GLU A 142 27.74 50.65 14.50
CA GLU A 142 26.76 51.71 14.73
C GLU A 142 25.34 51.32 14.28
N HIS A 143 25.17 50.13 13.68
CA HIS A 143 23.85 49.64 13.29
C HIS A 143 22.99 49.32 14.54
N PRO A 144 21.70 49.72 14.59
CA PRO A 144 20.85 49.52 15.77
C PRO A 144 20.69 48.05 16.17
N GLU A 145 20.62 47.15 15.19
CA GLU A 145 20.45 45.70 15.43
C GLU A 145 21.77 44.94 15.58
N TYR A 146 22.92 45.63 15.65
CA TYR A 146 24.24 44.97 15.69
C TYR A 146 24.36 44.00 16.87
N TRP A 147 23.99 44.45 18.07
CA TRP A 147 24.12 43.66 19.30
C TRP A 147 23.09 42.52 19.36
N ASP A 148 21.86 42.78 18.94
CA ASP A 148 20.81 41.76 18.89
C ASP A 148 21.15 40.64 17.90
N TYR A 149 21.70 40.99 16.72
CA TYR A 149 22.22 40.04 15.76
C TYR A 149 23.38 39.22 16.35
N LEU A 150 24.31 39.88 17.03
CA LEU A 150 25.45 39.21 17.67
C LEU A 150 25.01 38.23 18.77
N PHE A 151 24.08 38.65 19.64
CA PHE A 151 23.53 37.79 20.69
C PHE A 151 22.80 36.59 20.11
N ARG A 152 22.02 36.78 19.04
CA ARG A 152 21.34 35.69 18.34
C ARG A 152 22.33 34.74 17.67
N CYS A 153 23.39 35.24 17.04
CA CYS A 153 24.46 34.38 16.52
C CYS A 153 25.07 33.49 17.61
N VAL A 154 25.27 34.01 18.82
CA VAL A 154 25.82 33.24 19.95
C VAL A 154 24.80 32.21 20.47
N LEU A 155 23.54 32.59 20.65
CA LEU A 155 22.46 31.69 21.08
C LEU A 155 22.25 30.53 20.10
N ARG A 156 22.33 30.82 18.79
CA ARG A 156 22.13 29.88 17.68
C ARG A 156 23.39 29.08 17.30
N GLY A 157 24.50 29.32 18.00
CA GLY A 157 25.79 28.65 17.80
C GLY A 157 26.57 29.03 16.55
N PHE A 158 26.24 30.14 15.89
CA PHE A 158 26.99 30.72 14.77
C PHE A 158 28.20 31.53 15.25
N TYR A 159 29.10 30.89 15.99
CA TYR A 159 30.24 31.55 16.63
C TYR A 159 31.23 32.16 15.62
N THR A 160 31.36 31.57 14.42
CA THR A 160 32.20 32.09 13.34
C THR A 160 31.66 33.41 12.81
N THR A 161 30.35 33.50 12.56
CA THR A 161 29.67 34.74 12.15
C THR A 161 29.72 35.79 13.26
N ALA A 162 29.50 35.41 14.52
CA ALA A 162 29.64 36.32 15.66
C ALA A 162 31.06 36.93 15.73
N ALA A 163 32.08 36.12 15.46
CA ALA A 163 33.47 36.57 15.46
C ALA A 163 33.80 37.56 14.35
N THR A 164 33.31 37.32 13.13
CA THR A 164 33.55 38.24 12.01
C THR A 164 32.84 39.58 12.22
N VAL A 165 31.64 39.56 12.82
CA VAL A 165 30.91 40.77 13.20
C VAL A 165 31.67 41.56 14.28
N LEU A 166 32.27 40.88 15.26
CA LEU A 166 33.12 41.49 16.29
C LEU A 166 34.46 42.02 15.75
N GLN A 167 34.98 41.44 14.66
CA GLN A 167 36.21 41.90 14.00
C GLN A 167 36.10 43.34 13.46
N SER A 168 34.89 43.83 13.23
CA SER A 168 34.65 45.26 12.89
C SER A 168 35.14 46.21 13.99
N TYR A 169 34.93 45.88 15.27
CA TYR A 169 35.49 46.66 16.38
C TYR A 169 37.01 46.60 16.41
N ILE A 170 37.62 45.47 16.05
CA ILE A 170 39.09 45.33 16.04
C ILE A 170 39.72 46.19 14.95
N SER A 171 39.04 46.32 13.81
CA SER A 171 39.58 46.94 12.61
C SER A 171 39.34 48.46 12.57
N THR A 172 38.29 48.94 13.24
CA THR A 172 37.85 50.34 13.19
C THR A 172 38.04 51.11 14.49
N SER A 173 38.18 50.45 15.66
CA SER A 173 38.34 51.18 16.92
C SER A 173 39.75 51.75 17.13
N GLU A 174 39.82 53.03 17.53
CA GLU A 174 41.07 53.71 17.85
C GLU A 174 41.69 53.20 19.17
N SER A 175 40.84 52.75 20.12
CA SER A 175 41.25 52.25 21.44
C SER A 175 41.96 50.88 21.36
N PRO A 176 43.23 50.75 21.79
CA PRO A 176 43.90 49.46 21.89
C PRO A 176 43.24 48.53 22.93
N THR A 177 42.64 49.10 23.99
CA THR A 177 41.98 48.30 25.02
C THR A 177 40.68 47.68 24.49
N LEU A 178 39.86 48.41 23.71
CA LEU A 178 38.69 47.86 23.02
C LEU A 178 39.07 46.76 22.03
N ARG A 179 40.18 46.93 21.28
CA ARG A 179 40.70 45.85 20.43
C ARG A 179 41.02 44.61 21.25
N SER A 180 41.66 44.75 22.42
CA SER A 180 41.95 43.60 23.30
C SER A 180 40.69 42.88 23.83
N ILE A 181 39.59 43.62 23.96
CA ILE A 181 38.29 43.12 24.42
C ILE A 181 37.52 42.51 23.26
N ALA A 182 37.71 42.99 22.03
CA ALA A 182 37.08 42.42 20.85
C ALA A 182 37.87 41.23 20.26
N THR A 183 39.19 41.11 20.50
CA THR A 183 40.10 40.03 20.02
C THR A 183 39.87 38.65 20.66
N PHE A 184 38.64 38.33 21.05
CA PHE A 184 38.32 36.99 21.51
C PHE A 184 38.50 35.98 20.36
N ALA A 185 39.42 35.03 20.54
CA ALA A 185 39.70 33.97 19.58
C ALA A 185 38.57 32.94 19.57
N THR A 186 37.96 32.71 18.42
CA THR A 186 36.70 31.94 18.31
C THR A 186 36.79 30.63 17.56
N GLU A 187 37.90 30.22 16.95
CA GLU A 187 37.75 29.19 15.90
C GLU A 187 38.13 27.75 16.20
N GLN A 188 38.94 27.40 17.22
CA GLN A 188 39.33 25.97 17.38
C GLN A 188 39.43 25.44 18.83
N ALA A 189 39.38 26.30 19.84
CA ALA A 189 39.50 25.88 21.24
C ALA A 189 38.16 25.85 22.02
N PHE A 190 37.05 26.24 21.37
CA PHE A 190 35.76 26.43 22.03
C PHE A 190 35.18 25.12 22.60
N PHE A 191 35.28 24.02 21.85
CA PHE A 191 34.70 22.72 22.21
C PHE A 191 35.62 21.87 23.10
N SER A 192 36.92 21.77 22.79
CA SER A 192 37.85 20.89 23.53
C SER A 192 38.29 21.45 24.88
N ALA A 193 38.09 22.76 25.11
CA ALA A 193 38.51 23.46 26.33
C ALA A 193 37.40 24.29 26.97
N HIS A 194 36.12 23.93 26.77
CA HIS A 194 34.95 24.68 27.27
C HIS A 194 35.09 25.08 28.75
N ARG A 195 35.60 24.19 29.62
CA ARG A 195 35.86 24.48 31.04
C ARG A 195 36.96 25.51 31.29
N ASN A 196 38.07 25.42 30.56
CA ASN A 196 39.20 26.35 30.68
C ASN A 196 38.83 27.72 30.11
N TRP A 197 38.05 27.71 29.02
CA TRP A 197 37.46 28.91 28.44
C TRP A 197 36.45 29.56 29.38
N HIS A 198 35.52 28.81 29.98
CA HIS A 198 34.56 29.33 30.98
C HIS A 198 35.27 30.04 32.13
N THR A 199 36.37 29.44 32.59
CA THR A 199 37.23 30.01 33.62
C THR A 199 37.89 31.32 33.13
N SER A 200 38.41 31.33 31.89
CA SER A 200 38.98 32.52 31.26
C SER A 200 37.95 33.65 31.09
N VAL A 201 36.75 33.34 30.62
CA VAL A 201 35.65 34.31 30.42
C VAL A 201 35.17 34.86 31.77
N ARG A 202 35.05 34.03 32.81
CA ARG A 202 34.72 34.50 34.18
C ARG A 202 35.78 35.44 34.75
N VAL A 203 37.06 35.12 34.56
CA VAL A 203 38.18 35.99 34.97
C VAL A 203 38.15 37.30 34.19
N PHE A 204 37.83 37.24 32.89
CA PHE A 204 37.66 38.42 32.06
C PHE A 204 36.50 39.30 32.52
N LEU A 205 35.32 38.71 32.77
CA LEU A 205 34.12 39.40 33.26
C LEU A 205 34.42 40.16 34.56
N THR A 206 35.18 39.55 35.47
CA THR A 206 35.59 40.18 36.74
C THR A 206 36.48 41.41 36.51
N ARG A 207 37.24 41.44 35.41
CA ARG A 207 38.16 42.54 35.04
C ARG A 207 37.55 43.51 34.02
N LEU A 208 36.31 43.28 33.57
CA LEU A 208 35.67 44.07 32.52
C LEU A 208 35.56 45.54 32.92
N LEU A 209 35.15 45.82 34.17
CA LEU A 209 35.06 47.18 34.73
C LEU A 209 36.37 47.96 34.55
N CYS A 210 37.48 47.42 35.06
CA CYS A 210 38.79 48.09 34.95
C CYS A 210 39.25 48.27 33.51
N LYS A 211 38.89 47.35 32.60
CA LYS A 211 39.20 47.48 31.18
C LYS A 211 38.34 48.55 30.50
N MET A 212 37.06 48.66 30.85
CA MET A 212 36.15 49.70 30.34
C MET A 212 36.52 51.09 30.86
N ASP A 213 37.03 51.20 32.09
CA ASP A 213 37.55 52.46 32.62
C ASP A 213 38.78 52.93 31.83
N ALA A 214 39.68 52.02 31.45
CA ALA A 214 40.78 52.33 30.55
C ALA A 214 40.32 52.72 29.13
N VAL A 215 39.24 52.10 28.62
CA VAL A 215 38.60 52.50 27.35
C VAL A 215 38.03 53.92 27.44
N GLN A 216 37.39 54.28 28.56
CA GLN A 216 36.89 55.64 28.77
C GLN A 216 38.03 56.67 28.76
N GLU A 217 39.15 56.37 29.43
CA GLU A 217 40.34 57.22 29.42
C GLU A 217 40.93 57.37 28.02
N GLU A 218 41.01 56.29 27.24
CA GLU A 218 41.50 56.29 25.85
C GLU A 218 40.58 57.06 24.90
N LEU A 219 39.25 56.91 25.04
CA LEU A 219 38.25 57.64 24.26
C LEU A 219 38.22 59.14 24.60
N ALA A 220 38.48 59.50 25.86
CA ALA A 220 38.60 60.89 26.30
C ALA A 220 39.88 61.57 25.78
N GLN A 221 40.93 60.79 25.48
CA GLN A 221 42.22 61.27 24.96
C GLN A 221 42.30 61.25 23.42
N ALA A 222 41.29 60.73 22.73
CA ALA A 222 41.25 60.63 21.27
C ALA A 222 41.16 62.01 20.60
N PRO A 223 41.77 62.21 19.40
CA PRO A 223 41.82 63.50 18.69
C PRO A 223 40.44 64.01 18.23
N HIS A 224 39.43 63.13 18.22
CA HIS A 224 38.02 63.44 18.04
C HIS A 224 37.24 63.04 19.30
N ALA A 225 37.45 63.78 20.40
CA ALA A 225 36.78 63.53 21.66
C ALA A 225 35.26 63.43 21.44
N THR A 226 34.72 62.24 21.70
CA THR A 226 33.28 61.98 21.64
C THR A 226 32.59 62.85 22.70
N ALA A 227 31.43 63.43 22.36
CA ALA A 227 30.78 64.43 23.20
C ALA A 227 30.41 63.92 24.61
N ASN A 228 30.25 62.60 24.79
CA ASN A 228 29.97 61.93 26.07
C ASN A 228 30.63 60.54 26.14
N PRO A 229 31.92 60.42 26.54
CA PRO A 229 32.62 59.14 26.61
C PRO A 229 32.06 58.21 27.71
N GLU A 230 31.47 58.77 28.77
CA GLU A 230 30.86 58.00 29.87
C GLU A 230 29.63 57.20 29.43
N ASN A 231 28.78 57.77 28.57
CA ASN A 231 27.58 57.08 28.07
C ASN A 231 27.95 55.93 27.14
N ILE A 232 28.89 56.17 26.22
CA ILE A 232 29.40 55.14 25.30
C ILE A 232 30.07 54.01 26.09
N ARG A 233 30.84 54.33 27.13
CA ARG A 233 31.43 53.33 28.04
C ARG A 233 30.37 52.48 28.73
N LEU A 234 29.33 53.10 29.30
CA LEU A 234 28.26 52.39 30.01
C LEU A 234 27.50 51.44 29.08
N GLU A 235 27.21 51.88 27.85
CA GLU A 235 26.55 51.07 26.84
C GLU A 235 27.44 49.89 26.41
N LEU A 236 28.70 50.14 26.06
CA LEU A 236 29.65 49.09 25.70
C LEU A 236 29.89 48.10 26.84
N GLU A 237 30.02 48.58 28.08
CA GLU A 237 30.15 47.71 29.24
C GLU A 237 28.93 46.80 29.38
N ALA A 238 27.72 47.35 29.28
CA ALA A 238 26.49 46.58 29.38
C ALA A 238 26.41 45.51 28.26
N GLN A 239 26.70 45.90 27.02
CA GLN A 239 26.62 44.99 25.87
C GLN A 239 27.68 43.90 25.91
N PHE A 240 28.95 44.22 26.21
CA PHE A 240 30.00 43.21 26.38
C PHE A 240 29.73 42.33 27.60
N ARG A 241 29.16 42.87 28.68
CA ARG A 241 28.75 42.08 29.83
C ARG A 241 27.66 41.09 29.46
N CYS A 242 26.63 41.50 28.72
CA CYS A 242 25.59 40.61 28.20
C CYS A 242 26.20 39.51 27.32
N LEU A 243 27.10 39.86 26.39
CA LEU A 243 27.80 38.89 25.54
C LEU A 243 28.55 37.84 26.36
N LEU A 244 29.31 38.27 27.36
CA LEU A 244 30.10 37.39 28.21
C LEU A 244 29.24 36.54 29.15
N GLU A 245 28.14 37.10 29.67
CA GLU A 245 27.18 36.37 30.49
C GLU A 245 26.43 35.30 29.66
N LEU A 246 26.11 35.58 28.40
CA LEU A 246 25.56 34.61 27.44
C LEU A 246 26.55 33.49 27.13
N LEU A 247 27.80 33.85 26.84
CA LEU A 247 28.89 32.89 26.58
C LEU A 247 29.17 31.98 27.79
N ILE A 248 29.02 32.50 29.01
CA ILE A 248 29.11 31.71 30.25
C ILE A 248 27.87 30.81 30.45
N GLY A 249 26.80 31.00 29.71
CA GLY A 249 25.57 30.23 29.90
C GLY A 249 24.86 30.59 31.20
N VAL A 250 24.79 31.88 31.55
CA VAL A 250 23.96 32.33 32.68
C VAL A 250 22.49 32.07 32.34
N ARG A 251 21.83 31.24 33.16
CA ARG A 251 20.45 30.76 32.95
C ARG A 251 19.47 31.90 32.67
N ASP A 252 19.47 32.93 33.53
CA ASP A 252 18.52 34.04 33.43
C ASP A 252 18.72 34.85 32.15
N ARG A 253 19.98 34.99 31.69
CA ARG A 253 20.32 35.74 30.48
C ARG A 253 19.92 35.01 29.21
N ILE A 254 20.17 33.71 29.13
CA ILE A 254 19.71 32.92 27.97
C ILE A 254 18.20 33.07 27.84
N LEU A 255 17.48 32.91 28.95
CA LEU A 255 16.03 33.07 28.97
C LEU A 255 15.54 34.52 28.78
N GLU A 256 16.40 35.53 28.79
CA GLU A 256 16.04 36.94 28.54
C GLU A 256 16.23 37.29 27.06
N PHE A 257 17.28 36.76 26.44
CA PHE A 257 17.63 37.01 25.04
C PHE A 257 17.00 36.01 24.05
N SER A 258 16.50 34.87 24.52
CA SER A 258 15.72 33.95 23.68
C SER A 258 14.35 34.53 23.33
N GLU A 259 13.97 34.43 22.06
CA GLU A 259 12.64 34.85 21.59
C GLU A 259 11.57 33.84 22.02
N ASP A 260 11.86 32.56 21.78
CA ASP A 260 10.93 31.45 21.97
C ASP A 260 11.47 30.37 22.91
N TRP A 261 10.56 29.56 23.44
CA TRP A 261 10.90 28.38 24.23
C TRP A 261 11.82 27.40 23.48
N ARG A 262 11.68 27.30 22.14
CA ARG A 262 12.52 26.43 21.27
C ARG A 262 13.98 26.87 21.27
N GLU A 263 14.21 28.16 21.05
CA GLU A 263 15.55 28.77 21.06
C GLU A 263 16.17 28.65 22.45
N ALA A 264 15.39 28.89 23.50
CA ALA A 264 15.84 28.74 24.88
C ALA A 264 16.28 27.29 25.20
N VAL A 265 15.51 26.26 24.81
CA VAL A 265 15.88 24.85 25.04
C VAL A 265 17.15 24.48 24.25
N CYS A 266 17.27 24.88 22.99
CA CYS A 266 18.44 24.57 22.17
C CYS A 266 19.71 25.27 22.69
N ALA A 267 19.60 26.55 23.07
CA ALA A 267 20.68 27.29 23.69
C ALA A 267 21.06 26.72 25.07
N TRP A 268 20.10 26.18 25.82
CA TRP A 268 20.36 25.54 27.11
C TRP A 268 21.28 24.33 26.98
N GLY A 269 21.03 23.47 25.99
CA GLY A 269 21.82 22.27 25.74
C GLY A 269 23.27 22.54 25.30
N THR A 270 23.54 23.72 24.72
CA THR A 270 24.88 24.07 24.23
C THR A 270 25.66 24.98 25.19
N LEU A 271 24.99 25.94 25.84
CA LEU A 271 25.64 26.97 26.67
C LEU A 271 25.50 26.70 28.18
N VAL A 272 24.34 26.23 28.66
CA VAL A 272 24.10 26.02 30.11
C VAL A 272 24.57 24.64 30.56
N GLN A 273 24.16 23.61 29.83
CA GLN A 273 24.45 22.22 30.13
C GLN A 273 25.02 21.50 28.90
N PRO A 274 26.30 21.71 28.57
CA PRO A 274 26.96 21.06 27.42
C PRO A 274 27.03 19.53 27.51
N ALA A 275 26.67 18.93 28.65
CA ALA A 275 26.59 17.49 28.84
C ALA A 275 25.14 16.97 28.85
N LEU A 276 24.19 17.75 28.32
CA LEU A 276 22.77 17.42 28.30
C LEU A 276 22.54 16.12 27.53
N LYS A 277 21.90 15.15 28.19
CA LYS A 277 21.48 13.88 27.60
C LYS A 277 19.98 13.91 27.29
N ARG A 278 19.53 12.94 26.49
CA ARG A 278 18.12 12.73 26.14
C ARG A 278 17.22 12.57 27.38
N ASP A 279 17.70 11.85 28.39
CA ASP A 279 16.95 11.61 29.63
C ASP A 279 16.71 12.87 30.47
N ASP A 280 17.61 13.86 30.38
CA ASP A 280 17.53 15.11 31.14
C ASP A 280 16.67 16.17 30.41
N LEU A 281 16.32 15.95 29.13
CA LEU A 281 15.60 16.91 28.30
C LEU A 281 14.20 17.28 28.84
N PRO A 282 13.37 16.34 29.32
CA PRO A 282 12.03 16.66 29.83
C PRO A 282 12.05 17.68 30.97
N ASP A 283 13.02 17.57 31.88
CA ASP A 283 13.20 18.48 33.01
C ASP A 283 13.59 19.90 32.54
N VAL A 284 14.48 19.99 31.55
CA VAL A 284 14.87 21.27 30.94
C VAL A 284 13.70 21.92 30.24
N VAL A 285 12.93 21.16 29.47
CA VAL A 285 11.73 21.67 28.76
C VAL A 285 10.70 22.16 29.77
N GLN A 286 10.48 21.45 30.88
CA GLN A 286 9.59 21.91 31.93
C GLN A 286 10.05 23.27 32.50
N LEU A 287 11.33 23.39 32.84
CA LEU A 287 11.89 24.64 33.37
C LEU A 287 11.77 25.81 32.39
N VAL A 288 12.04 25.60 31.10
CA VAL A 288 11.95 26.66 30.09
C VAL A 288 10.49 27.06 29.85
N THR A 289 9.58 26.08 29.79
CA THR A 289 8.16 26.33 29.53
C THR A 289 7.42 27.01 30.70
N GLU A 290 7.99 27.01 31.91
CA GLU A 290 7.51 27.84 33.02
C GLU A 290 7.70 29.34 32.76
N LYS A 291 8.78 29.72 32.07
CA LYS A 291 9.07 31.12 31.74
C LYS A 291 8.53 31.53 30.36
N PHE A 292 8.55 30.61 29.40
CA PHE A 292 7.97 30.78 28.07
C PHE A 292 6.77 29.83 27.90
N PRO A 293 5.55 30.27 28.25
CA PRO A 293 4.37 29.44 28.11
C PRO A 293 4.16 29.10 26.63
N VAL A 294 3.96 27.82 26.35
CA VAL A 294 3.70 27.29 25.01
C VAL A 294 2.35 27.78 24.53
N ASP A 295 2.25 28.18 23.26
CA ASP A 295 0.97 28.57 22.68
C ASP A 295 0.09 27.34 22.45
N GLY A 296 -0.89 27.16 23.33
CA GLY A 296 -1.87 26.07 23.22
C GLY A 296 -2.83 26.20 22.03
N THR A 297 -2.82 27.33 21.31
CA THR A 297 -3.63 27.51 20.09
C THR A 297 -2.98 26.90 18.86
N LEU A 298 -1.67 26.65 18.89
CA LEU A 298 -0.90 26.05 17.80
C LEU A 298 -0.70 24.54 18.05
N PRO A 299 -1.39 23.66 17.30
CA PRO A 299 -1.28 22.22 17.52
C PRO A 299 0.13 21.69 17.28
N SER A 300 0.87 22.27 16.34
CA SER A 300 2.25 21.89 16.02
C SER A 300 3.20 22.10 17.22
N GLU A 301 3.07 23.21 17.94
CA GLU A 301 3.89 23.48 19.13
C GLU A 301 3.56 22.52 20.28
N MET A 302 2.29 22.22 20.47
CA MET A 302 1.85 21.25 21.47
C MET A 302 2.42 19.86 21.22
N VAL A 303 2.52 19.45 19.94
CA VAL A 303 3.19 18.21 19.55
C VAL A 303 4.69 18.28 19.83
N LEU A 304 5.39 19.34 19.41
CA LEU A 304 6.84 19.50 19.63
C LEU A 304 7.21 19.42 21.12
N VAL A 305 6.44 20.07 21.99
CA VAL A 305 6.66 20.02 23.44
C VAL A 305 6.41 18.63 24.00
N ALA A 306 5.37 17.94 23.53
CA ALA A 306 5.12 16.55 23.93
C ALA A 306 6.24 15.61 23.50
N VAL A 307 6.78 15.80 22.28
CA VAL A 307 7.94 15.07 21.75
C VAL A 307 9.17 15.34 22.61
N MET A 308 9.49 16.58 22.98
CA MET A 308 10.67 16.85 23.83
C MET A 308 10.50 16.37 25.28
N ARG A 309 9.26 16.16 25.75
CA ARG A 309 8.96 15.67 27.11
C ARG A 309 8.97 14.15 27.25
N GLY A 310 8.96 13.37 26.17
CA GLY A 310 8.98 11.90 26.26
C GLY A 310 7.63 11.18 26.28
N ASP A 311 6.50 11.89 26.32
CA ASP A 311 5.18 11.25 26.44
C ASP A 311 4.63 10.82 25.07
N MET A 312 5.04 9.64 24.59
CA MET A 312 4.69 9.13 23.25
C MET A 312 3.17 8.89 23.10
N SER A 313 2.50 8.48 24.16
CA SER A 313 1.04 8.27 24.17
C SER A 313 0.29 9.58 23.94
N LYS A 314 0.78 10.69 24.50
CA LYS A 314 0.23 12.03 24.24
C LYS A 314 0.63 12.56 22.88
N VAL A 315 1.87 12.31 22.42
CA VAL A 315 2.34 12.69 21.07
C VAL A 315 1.38 12.15 20.02
N ILE A 316 1.05 10.86 20.05
CA ILE A 316 0.19 10.25 19.01
C ILE A 316 -1.23 10.78 19.05
N LYS A 317 -1.79 11.04 20.25
CA LYS A 317 -3.12 11.65 20.38
C LYS A 317 -3.16 13.06 19.78
N LEU A 318 -2.12 13.86 20.04
CA LEU A 318 -2.00 15.22 19.48
C LEU A 318 -1.73 15.16 17.98
N CYS A 319 -0.88 14.25 17.50
CA CYS A 319 -0.67 14.01 16.08
C CYS A 319 -1.97 13.62 15.39
N THR A 320 -2.80 12.75 15.98
CA THR A 320 -4.09 12.34 15.37
C THR A 320 -5.01 13.54 15.13
N SER A 321 -4.98 14.54 16.01
CA SER A 321 -5.75 15.79 15.83
C SER A 321 -5.10 16.80 14.88
N PHE A 322 -3.78 16.72 14.69
CA PHE A 322 -3.02 17.62 13.82
C PHE A 322 -2.97 17.09 12.38
N ASP A 323 -2.51 15.85 12.21
CA ASP A 323 -2.32 15.18 10.94
C ASP A 323 -2.33 13.64 11.10
N GLU A 324 -3.25 12.97 10.39
CA GLU A 324 -3.44 11.52 10.47
C GLU A 324 -2.26 10.73 9.89
N TRP A 325 -1.60 11.25 8.86
CA TRP A 325 -0.41 10.63 8.27
C TRP A 325 0.74 10.63 9.27
N LEU A 326 0.98 11.77 9.93
CA LEU A 326 2.03 11.91 10.94
C LEU A 326 1.78 10.96 12.12
N ALA A 327 0.54 10.90 12.61
CA ALA A 327 0.15 10.00 13.69
C ALA A 327 0.44 8.53 13.33
N THR A 328 0.16 8.14 12.10
CA THR A 328 0.34 6.77 11.62
C THR A 328 1.82 6.39 11.52
N HIS A 329 2.63 7.20 10.85
CA HIS A 329 4.01 6.85 10.53
C HIS A 329 4.96 7.06 11.71
N VAL A 330 4.80 8.15 12.47
CA VAL A 330 5.55 8.34 13.73
C VAL A 330 5.11 7.32 14.76
N GLY A 331 3.79 7.11 14.90
CA GLY A 331 3.25 6.16 15.87
C GLY A 331 3.72 4.73 15.60
N ASP A 332 3.68 4.27 14.35
CA ASP A 332 4.15 2.92 14.00
C ASP A 332 5.66 2.77 14.24
N LEU A 333 6.46 3.76 13.82
CA LEU A 333 7.91 3.75 14.07
C LEU A 333 8.23 3.70 15.58
N CYS A 334 7.55 4.51 16.40
CA CYS A 334 7.68 4.51 17.85
C CYS A 334 7.21 3.19 18.48
N ASN A 335 6.17 2.56 17.91
CA ASN A 335 5.66 1.26 18.35
C ASN A 335 6.68 0.14 18.12
N LYS A 336 7.25 0.08 16.91
CA LYS A 336 8.27 -0.93 16.57
C LYS A 336 9.56 -0.72 17.34
N ALA A 337 9.88 0.54 17.68
CA ALA A 337 11.01 0.87 18.55
C ALA A 337 10.72 0.67 20.06
N GLN A 338 9.51 0.22 20.42
CA GLN A 338 9.09 -0.05 21.81
C GLN A 338 9.23 1.18 22.73
N LEU A 339 8.96 2.39 22.20
CA LEU A 339 9.10 3.66 22.95
C LEU A 339 7.89 3.99 23.84
N PHE A 340 6.82 3.20 23.77
CA PHE A 340 5.68 3.39 24.65
C PHE A 340 6.02 2.93 26.06
N GLU A 341 5.69 3.76 27.06
CA GLU A 341 5.83 3.36 28.45
C GLU A 341 4.99 2.12 28.73
N ASN A 342 5.64 1.06 29.19
CA ASN A 342 4.97 -0.12 29.71
C ASN A 342 4.28 0.26 31.03
N GLY A 343 3.05 0.77 30.94
CA GLY A 343 2.14 0.77 32.09
C GLY A 343 2.03 -0.66 32.67
N PRO A 344 1.54 -0.83 33.91
CA PRO A 344 1.48 -2.13 34.60
C PRO A 344 0.64 -3.22 33.90
N ALA A 345 0.10 -2.94 32.71
CA ALA A 345 -0.66 -3.85 31.85
C ALA A 345 -0.07 -4.06 30.44
N GLY A 346 1.07 -3.46 30.06
CA GLY A 346 1.74 -3.76 28.77
C GLY A 346 0.91 -3.55 27.49
N GLU A 347 -0.21 -2.84 27.56
CA GLU A 347 -1.27 -2.85 26.52
C GLU A 347 -1.69 -1.44 26.04
N GLU A 348 -0.96 -0.35 26.30
CA GLU A 348 -1.42 0.98 25.86
C GLU A 348 -1.01 1.38 24.43
N GLY A 349 0.12 0.85 23.92
CA GLY A 349 0.64 1.21 22.58
C GLY A 349 -0.09 0.53 21.41
N ALA A 350 -0.24 -0.80 21.46
CA ALA A 350 -0.87 -1.59 20.40
C ALA A 350 -2.32 -1.17 20.07
N PRO A 351 -3.27 -1.07 21.03
CA PRO A 351 -4.64 -0.70 20.71
C PRO A 351 -4.80 0.78 20.31
N LEU A 352 -3.86 1.65 20.69
CA LEU A 352 -3.82 3.02 20.19
C LEU A 352 -3.44 3.03 18.71
N MET A 353 -2.40 2.27 18.34
CA MET A 353 -1.95 2.16 16.96
C MET A 353 -2.96 1.49 16.05
N ASP A 354 -3.66 0.45 16.51
CA ASP A 354 -4.73 -0.20 15.75
C ASP A 354 -5.80 0.82 15.33
N LYS A 355 -6.20 1.71 16.24
CA LYS A 355 -7.18 2.76 15.96
C LYS A 355 -6.65 3.77 14.93
N VAL A 356 -5.41 4.23 15.10
CA VAL A 356 -4.78 5.20 14.19
C VAL A 356 -4.65 4.60 12.78
N LEU A 357 -4.17 3.36 12.67
CA LEU A 357 -4.05 2.65 11.40
C LEU A 357 -5.41 2.45 10.72
N PHE A 358 -6.47 2.13 11.48
CA PHE A 358 -7.81 2.03 10.92
C PHE A 358 -8.34 3.38 10.41
N THR A 359 -8.15 4.46 11.16
CA THR A 359 -8.56 5.81 10.74
C THR A 359 -7.84 6.20 9.45
N TRP A 360 -6.52 6.00 9.38
CA TRP A 360 -5.75 6.29 8.17
C TRP A 360 -6.19 5.44 6.98
N ALA A 361 -6.43 4.14 7.20
CA ALA A 361 -6.95 3.27 6.15
C ALA A 361 -8.33 3.73 5.66
N ASP A 362 -9.21 4.21 6.55
CA ASP A 362 -10.51 4.77 6.14
C ASP A 362 -10.36 6.05 5.31
N THR A 363 -9.40 6.91 5.64
CA THR A 363 -9.07 8.09 4.83
C THR A 363 -8.56 7.69 3.44
N LEU A 364 -7.71 6.67 3.35
CA LEU A 364 -7.25 6.13 2.06
C LEU A 364 -8.39 5.50 1.24
N LEU A 365 -9.37 4.85 1.89
CA LEU A 365 -10.51 4.21 1.22
C LEU A 365 -11.51 5.21 0.63
N GLN A 366 -11.48 6.48 1.07
CA GLN A 366 -12.29 7.54 0.44
C GLN A 366 -11.83 7.83 -0.99
N GLU A 367 -10.57 7.52 -1.32
CA GLU A 367 -10.01 7.68 -2.65
C GLU A 367 -10.02 6.34 -3.41
N GLU A 368 -10.78 6.27 -4.52
CA GLU A 368 -11.05 5.02 -5.26
C GLU A 368 -9.81 4.24 -5.72
N ARG A 369 -8.63 4.87 -5.79
CA ARG A 369 -7.39 4.25 -6.28
C ARG A 369 -6.46 3.76 -5.17
N LEU A 370 -6.68 4.12 -3.91
CA LEU A 370 -5.76 3.83 -2.81
C LEU A 370 -6.20 2.63 -1.95
N TRP A 371 -7.20 1.86 -2.36
CA TRP A 371 -7.67 0.68 -1.62
C TRP A 371 -6.56 -0.35 -1.37
N ARG A 372 -5.63 -0.56 -2.32
CA ARG A 372 -4.50 -1.48 -2.14
C ARG A 372 -3.58 -1.01 -1.01
N MET A 373 -3.30 0.30 -1.00
CA MET A 373 -2.50 0.93 0.05
C MET A 373 -3.20 0.81 1.40
N ALA A 374 -4.53 1.01 1.46
CA ALA A 374 -5.29 0.81 2.69
C ALA A 374 -5.18 -0.64 3.22
N LEU A 375 -5.16 -1.65 2.34
CA LEU A 375 -4.95 -3.04 2.75
C LEU A 375 -3.56 -3.26 3.37
N GLU A 376 -2.51 -2.58 2.90
CA GLU A 376 -1.16 -2.66 3.48
C GLU A 376 -1.18 -2.24 4.96
N TYR A 377 -1.85 -1.13 5.30
CA TYR A 377 -1.96 -0.67 6.69
C TYR A 377 -2.85 -1.57 7.54
N ILE A 378 -4.00 -2.05 7.02
CA ILE A 378 -4.91 -2.92 7.77
C ILE A 378 -4.26 -4.29 8.04
N ALA A 379 -3.47 -4.82 7.10
CA ALA A 379 -2.82 -6.12 7.24
C ALA A 379 -1.85 -6.17 8.43
N VAL A 380 -1.18 -5.06 8.75
CA VAL A 380 -0.22 -4.95 9.87
C VAL A 380 -0.88 -5.17 11.24
N ILE A 381 -2.16 -4.78 11.39
CA ILE A 381 -2.91 -4.94 12.65
C ILE A 381 -3.04 -6.41 13.04
N GLY A 382 -3.17 -7.32 12.07
CA GLY A 382 -3.17 -8.77 12.30
C GLY A 382 -4.36 -9.33 13.12
N THR A 383 -5.34 -8.50 13.50
CA THR A 383 -6.51 -8.93 14.27
C THR A 383 -7.62 -9.55 13.40
N PRO A 384 -8.51 -10.39 13.95
CA PRO A 384 -9.66 -10.91 13.20
C PRO A 384 -10.61 -9.80 12.72
N VAL A 385 -10.68 -8.69 13.45
CA VAL A 385 -11.45 -7.50 13.05
C VAL A 385 -10.83 -6.86 11.80
N ALA A 386 -9.51 -6.73 11.76
CA ALA A 386 -8.79 -6.23 10.58
C ALA A 386 -9.05 -7.10 9.35
N ARG A 387 -8.98 -8.44 9.48
CA ARG A 387 -9.32 -9.35 8.37
C ARG A 387 -10.75 -9.18 7.86
N THR A 388 -11.71 -8.97 8.76
CA THR A 388 -13.11 -8.73 8.37
C THR A 388 -13.24 -7.43 7.59
N LYS A 389 -12.55 -6.36 8.03
CA LYS A 389 -12.51 -5.08 7.31
C LYS A 389 -11.83 -5.20 5.94
N MET A 390 -10.72 -5.94 5.83
CA MET A 390 -10.08 -6.22 4.54
C MET A 390 -11.04 -6.91 3.56
N ARG A 391 -11.80 -7.89 4.06
CA ARG A 391 -12.82 -8.58 3.26
C ARG A 391 -13.91 -7.63 2.76
N GLU A 392 -14.40 -6.72 3.62
CA GLU A 392 -15.38 -5.70 3.23
C GLU A 392 -14.82 -4.76 2.15
N VAL A 393 -13.58 -4.31 2.31
CA VAL A 393 -12.87 -3.47 1.33
C VAL A 393 -12.77 -4.18 -0.01
N VAL A 394 -12.24 -5.40 -0.03
CA VAL A 394 -12.09 -6.20 -1.28
C VAL A 394 -13.43 -6.39 -1.98
N PHE A 395 -14.53 -6.58 -1.25
CA PHE A 395 -15.85 -6.77 -1.84
C PHE A 395 -16.54 -5.48 -2.28
N SER A 396 -16.10 -4.33 -1.77
CA SER A 396 -16.58 -3.01 -2.17
C SER A 396 -16.00 -2.54 -3.50
N VAL A 397 -14.85 -3.10 -3.93
CA VAL A 397 -14.20 -2.73 -5.20
C VAL A 397 -15.09 -3.14 -6.39
N PRO A 398 -15.52 -2.21 -7.26
CA PRO A 398 -16.32 -2.52 -8.43
C PRO A 398 -15.49 -3.30 -9.47
N LEU A 399 -15.76 -4.61 -9.59
CA LEU A 399 -14.98 -5.54 -10.43
C LEU A 399 -15.36 -5.47 -11.92
N LEU A 400 -16.66 -5.37 -12.22
CA LEU A 400 -17.21 -5.52 -13.58
C LEU A 400 -17.95 -4.27 -14.09
N GLU A 401 -17.96 -3.18 -13.29
CA GLU A 401 -18.71 -1.96 -13.55
C GLU A 401 -17.75 -0.79 -13.88
N GLY A 402 -18.11 0.04 -14.87
CA GLY A 402 -17.47 1.33 -15.09
C GLY A 402 -16.42 1.44 -16.21
N SER A 403 -16.05 0.37 -16.93
CA SER A 403 -15.22 0.49 -18.15
C SER A 403 -15.81 -0.29 -19.32
N SER A 404 -15.96 0.34 -20.48
CA SER A 404 -16.39 -0.34 -21.71
C SER A 404 -15.31 -1.27 -22.29
N ASP A 405 -14.07 -1.14 -21.80
CA ASP A 405 -12.91 -1.93 -22.20
C ASP A 405 -12.80 -3.23 -21.36
N PRO A 406 -12.91 -4.42 -21.97
CA PRO A 406 -12.75 -5.70 -21.30
C PRO A 406 -11.38 -5.88 -20.66
N ASP A 407 -10.31 -5.43 -21.31
CA ASP A 407 -8.92 -5.65 -20.83
C ASP A 407 -8.61 -4.86 -19.56
N ALA A 408 -9.28 -3.71 -19.39
CA ALA A 408 -9.20 -2.93 -18.16
C ALA A 408 -9.95 -3.60 -17.00
N GLN A 409 -11.08 -4.28 -17.27
CA GLN A 409 -11.82 -5.02 -16.24
C GLN A 409 -11.00 -6.22 -15.75
N PHE A 410 -10.40 -6.99 -16.66
CA PHE A 410 -9.59 -8.15 -16.29
C PHE A 410 -8.34 -7.77 -15.49
N ARG A 411 -7.70 -6.65 -15.82
CA ARG A 411 -6.57 -6.14 -15.02
C ARG A 411 -6.97 -5.83 -13.58
N ARG A 412 -8.11 -5.15 -13.36
CA ARG A 412 -8.61 -4.86 -12.01
C ARG A 412 -8.93 -6.14 -11.23
N VAL A 413 -9.54 -7.14 -11.87
CA VAL A 413 -9.83 -8.43 -11.24
C VAL A 413 -8.53 -9.12 -10.82
N GLU A 414 -7.52 -9.18 -11.69
CA GLU A 414 -6.23 -9.78 -11.35
C GLU A 414 -5.46 -8.99 -10.27
N GLU A 415 -5.59 -7.66 -10.23
CA GLU A 415 -5.04 -6.83 -9.16
C GLU A 415 -5.67 -7.17 -7.80
N VAL A 416 -7.01 -7.29 -7.74
CA VAL A 416 -7.73 -7.68 -6.53
C VAL A 416 -7.37 -9.09 -6.10
N LEU A 417 -7.31 -10.04 -7.03
CA LEU A 417 -6.91 -11.42 -6.74
C LEU A 417 -5.44 -11.50 -6.28
N GLY A 418 -4.56 -10.71 -6.90
CA GLY A 418 -3.15 -10.61 -6.51
C GLY A 418 -3.00 -10.12 -5.06
N ALA A 419 -3.73 -9.06 -4.69
CA ALA A 419 -3.74 -8.56 -3.32
C ALA A 419 -4.28 -9.62 -2.33
N CYS A 420 -5.35 -10.33 -2.69
CA CYS A 420 -5.90 -11.38 -1.83
C CYS A 420 -4.91 -12.54 -1.60
N ILE A 421 -4.18 -12.94 -2.65
CA ILE A 421 -3.16 -13.99 -2.55
C ILE A 421 -1.98 -13.51 -1.69
N GLU A 422 -1.55 -12.27 -1.85
CA GLU A 422 -0.45 -11.67 -1.08
C GLU A 422 -0.74 -11.68 0.44
N TYR A 423 -1.99 -11.41 0.84
CA TYR A 423 -2.40 -11.42 2.25
C TYR A 423 -2.97 -12.77 2.75
N GLY A 424 -2.95 -13.83 1.94
CA GLY A 424 -3.43 -15.15 2.34
C GLY A 424 -4.95 -15.24 2.56
N MET A 425 -5.74 -14.51 1.76
CA MET A 425 -7.21 -14.47 1.78
C MET A 425 -7.79 -15.47 0.76
N ASP A 426 -7.51 -16.77 0.94
CA ASP A 426 -7.87 -17.83 -0.02
C ASP A 426 -9.39 -18.01 -0.19
N ASP A 427 -10.17 -17.81 0.86
CA ASP A 427 -11.63 -17.93 0.81
C ASP A 427 -12.25 -16.76 0.03
N GLU A 428 -11.70 -15.55 0.20
CA GLU A 428 -12.10 -14.37 -0.55
C GLU A 428 -11.75 -14.50 -2.03
N VAL A 429 -10.59 -15.07 -2.39
CA VAL A 429 -10.22 -15.39 -3.78
C VAL A 429 -11.29 -16.25 -4.45
N ARG A 430 -11.79 -17.27 -3.73
CA ARG A 430 -12.85 -18.15 -4.24
C ARG A 430 -14.14 -17.38 -4.50
N ILE A 431 -14.57 -16.57 -3.54
CA ILE A 431 -15.81 -15.79 -3.63
C ILE A 431 -15.72 -14.76 -4.77
N VAL A 432 -14.60 -14.05 -4.89
CA VAL A 432 -14.36 -13.09 -5.97
C VAL A 432 -14.40 -13.78 -7.33
N CYS A 433 -13.71 -14.91 -7.48
CA CYS A 433 -13.72 -15.68 -8.72
C CYS A 433 -15.12 -16.21 -9.08
N GLN A 434 -15.92 -16.67 -8.10
CA GLN A 434 -17.31 -17.07 -8.31
C GLN A 434 -18.17 -15.90 -8.82
N ARG A 435 -18.05 -14.73 -8.18
CA ARG A 435 -18.82 -13.54 -8.56
C ARG A 435 -18.48 -13.05 -9.97
N VAL A 436 -17.19 -13.05 -10.32
CA VAL A 436 -16.72 -12.69 -11.66
C VAL A 436 -17.23 -13.70 -12.69
N ALA A 437 -17.14 -15.00 -12.41
CA ALA A 437 -17.63 -16.03 -13.31
C ALA A 437 -19.15 -15.95 -13.54
N GLN A 438 -19.94 -15.65 -12.51
CA GLN A 438 -21.40 -15.41 -12.65
C GLN A 438 -21.70 -14.19 -13.51
N GLY A 439 -21.01 -13.06 -13.29
CA GLY A 439 -21.19 -11.85 -14.12
C GLY A 439 -20.78 -12.06 -15.58
N LEU A 440 -19.76 -12.88 -15.85
CA LEU A 440 -19.36 -13.26 -17.21
C LEU A 440 -20.33 -14.25 -17.86
N LEU A 441 -20.97 -15.12 -17.07
CA LEU A 441 -22.03 -16.02 -17.53
C LEU A 441 -23.23 -15.23 -18.05
N GLU A 442 -23.67 -14.19 -17.34
CA GLU A 442 -24.75 -13.29 -17.80
C GLU A 442 -24.41 -12.61 -19.14
N ARG A 443 -23.12 -12.36 -19.39
CA ARG A 443 -22.60 -11.77 -20.63
C ARG A 443 -22.33 -12.81 -21.73
N LYS A 444 -22.66 -14.08 -21.52
CA LYS A 444 -22.39 -15.23 -22.43
C LYS A 444 -20.91 -15.43 -22.79
N GLN A 445 -19.98 -14.98 -21.94
CA GLN A 445 -18.53 -15.17 -22.13
C GLN A 445 -18.06 -16.46 -21.44
N TYR A 446 -18.43 -17.60 -22.01
CA TYR A 446 -18.27 -18.90 -21.35
C TYR A 446 -16.82 -19.31 -21.08
N GLY A 447 -15.91 -19.13 -22.04
CA GLY A 447 -14.53 -19.58 -21.90
C GLY A 447 -13.80 -18.94 -20.70
N VAL A 448 -13.95 -17.62 -20.54
CA VAL A 448 -13.36 -16.88 -19.43
C VAL A 448 -14.09 -17.18 -18.11
N ALA A 449 -15.41 -17.34 -18.14
CA ALA A 449 -16.19 -17.74 -16.96
C ALA A 449 -15.76 -19.12 -16.42
N ILE A 450 -15.48 -20.08 -17.31
CA ILE A 450 -14.98 -21.40 -16.92
C ILE A 450 -13.59 -21.28 -16.28
N ALA A 451 -12.70 -20.47 -16.85
CA ALA A 451 -11.36 -20.26 -16.28
C ALA A 451 -11.41 -19.73 -14.84
N TYR A 452 -12.27 -18.73 -14.56
CA TYR A 452 -12.48 -18.22 -13.20
C TYR A 452 -13.20 -19.23 -12.29
N SER A 453 -14.12 -20.04 -12.81
CA SER A 453 -14.79 -21.11 -12.04
C SER A 453 -13.83 -22.21 -11.61
N VAL A 454 -12.91 -22.59 -12.49
CA VAL A 454 -11.83 -23.55 -12.21
C VAL A 454 -10.88 -22.97 -11.16
N ARG A 455 -10.51 -21.69 -11.27
CA ARG A 455 -9.69 -21.00 -10.26
C ARG A 455 -10.40 -20.92 -8.90
N ALA A 456 -11.72 -20.71 -8.89
CA ALA A 456 -12.55 -20.76 -7.68
C ALA A 456 -12.68 -22.17 -7.07
N ARG A 457 -12.30 -23.20 -7.82
CA ARG A 457 -12.51 -24.63 -7.48
C ARG A 457 -13.99 -24.97 -7.31
N ASP A 458 -14.86 -24.36 -8.12
CA ASP A 458 -16.30 -24.55 -8.09
C ASP A 458 -16.78 -25.42 -9.27
N ALA A 459 -16.93 -26.72 -9.00
CA ALA A 459 -17.42 -27.68 -9.99
C ALA A 459 -18.90 -27.46 -10.39
N GLN A 460 -19.72 -26.93 -9.48
CA GLN A 460 -21.14 -26.69 -9.75
C GLN A 460 -21.33 -25.54 -10.72
N LEU A 461 -20.52 -24.48 -10.58
CA LEU A 461 -20.55 -23.36 -11.50
C LEU A 461 -20.11 -23.77 -12.91
N VAL A 462 -19.05 -24.61 -13.03
CA VAL A 462 -18.64 -25.18 -14.34
C VAL A 462 -19.79 -25.95 -14.99
N ARG A 463 -20.50 -26.79 -14.23
CA ARG A 463 -21.65 -27.54 -14.74
C ARG A 463 -22.81 -26.63 -15.16
N THR A 464 -23.05 -25.56 -14.40
CA THR A 464 -24.08 -24.55 -14.71
C THR A 464 -23.75 -23.82 -16.01
N ILE A 465 -22.49 -23.45 -16.20
CA ILE A 465 -22.00 -22.83 -17.43
C ILE A 465 -22.15 -23.80 -18.61
N ALA A 466 -21.75 -25.07 -18.47
CA ALA A 466 -21.92 -26.09 -19.50
C ALA A 466 -23.40 -26.29 -19.90
N ASN A 467 -24.31 -26.37 -18.93
CA ASN A 467 -25.74 -26.45 -19.21
C ASN A 467 -26.27 -25.20 -19.95
N SER A 468 -25.76 -24.00 -19.62
CA SER A 468 -26.10 -22.78 -20.34
C SER A 468 -25.62 -22.81 -21.79
N MET A 469 -24.46 -23.42 -22.07
CA MET A 469 -23.96 -23.63 -23.44
C MET A 469 -24.85 -24.57 -24.24
N LEU A 470 -25.45 -25.60 -23.61
CA LEU A 470 -26.46 -26.45 -24.25
C LEU A 470 -27.74 -25.67 -24.58
N HIS A 471 -28.18 -24.78 -23.70
CA HIS A 471 -29.31 -23.89 -23.98
C HIS A 471 -29.03 -22.97 -25.17
N ASP A 472 -27.83 -22.38 -25.24
CA ASP A 472 -27.44 -21.55 -26.38
C ASP A 472 -27.39 -22.34 -27.70
N TYR A 473 -26.97 -23.61 -27.67
CA TYR A 473 -27.03 -24.50 -28.84
C TYR A 473 -28.46 -24.70 -29.34
N VAL A 474 -29.42 -24.91 -28.43
CA VAL A 474 -30.82 -25.13 -28.78
C VAL A 474 -31.49 -23.85 -29.31
N GLU A 475 -31.15 -22.69 -28.75
CA GLU A 475 -31.75 -21.41 -29.16
C GLU A 475 -31.16 -20.85 -30.47
N HIS A 476 -29.83 -20.91 -30.64
CA HIS A 476 -29.11 -20.20 -31.71
C HIS A 476 -28.51 -21.16 -32.77
N GLY A 477 -28.57 -22.47 -32.54
CA GLY A 477 -28.07 -23.50 -33.45
C GLY A 477 -26.56 -23.76 -33.36
N PRO A 478 -26.02 -24.60 -34.27
CA PRO A 478 -24.67 -25.15 -34.18
C PRO A 478 -23.55 -24.11 -34.41
N GLU A 479 -23.75 -23.11 -35.28
CA GLU A 479 -22.70 -22.12 -35.59
C GLU A 479 -22.35 -21.23 -34.40
N HIS A 480 -23.36 -20.79 -33.64
CA HIS A 480 -23.16 -20.00 -32.43
C HIS A 480 -22.49 -20.84 -31.34
N PHE A 481 -22.91 -22.10 -31.20
CA PHE A 481 -22.33 -23.04 -30.25
C PHE A 481 -20.84 -23.29 -30.50
N ILE A 482 -20.42 -23.54 -31.75
CA ILE A 482 -19.00 -23.75 -32.08
C ILE A 482 -18.17 -22.54 -31.65
N ARG A 483 -18.63 -21.32 -31.98
CA ARG A 483 -17.94 -20.08 -31.58
C ARG A 483 -17.84 -19.93 -30.07
N SER A 484 -18.89 -20.31 -29.33
CA SER A 484 -18.89 -20.29 -27.86
C SER A 484 -17.89 -21.30 -27.28
N VAL A 485 -17.81 -22.52 -27.81
CA VAL A 485 -16.85 -23.55 -27.38
C VAL A 485 -15.41 -23.17 -27.74
N ASP A 486 -15.19 -22.49 -28.87
CA ASP A 486 -13.87 -21.99 -29.28
C ASP A 486 -13.25 -21.00 -28.30
N THR A 487 -14.07 -20.33 -27.49
CA THR A 487 -13.58 -19.40 -26.46
C THR A 487 -12.95 -20.12 -25.27
N ILE A 488 -13.17 -21.43 -25.10
CA ILE A 488 -12.64 -22.20 -23.97
C ILE A 488 -11.11 -22.35 -24.11
N PRO A 489 -10.33 -21.98 -23.09
CA PRO A 489 -8.88 -22.13 -23.12
C PRO A 489 -8.44 -23.58 -23.35
N ARG A 490 -7.62 -23.81 -24.38
CA ARG A 490 -7.13 -25.16 -24.75
C ARG A 490 -6.35 -25.86 -23.64
N VAL A 491 -5.70 -25.12 -22.74
CA VAL A 491 -5.01 -25.67 -21.57
C VAL A 491 -5.96 -26.43 -20.64
N LEU A 492 -7.21 -25.97 -20.51
CA LEU A 492 -8.23 -26.67 -19.74
C LEU A 492 -8.74 -27.92 -20.49
N LEU A 493 -8.70 -27.88 -21.82
CA LEU A 493 -9.11 -28.99 -22.68
C LEU A 493 -8.08 -30.12 -22.67
N ASP A 494 -6.79 -29.80 -22.79
CA ASP A 494 -5.70 -30.78 -22.72
C ASP A 494 -5.65 -31.48 -21.35
N GLY A 495 -5.87 -30.72 -20.27
CA GLY A 495 -5.99 -31.26 -18.92
C GLY A 495 -7.20 -32.19 -18.76
N ALA A 496 -8.36 -31.80 -19.32
CA ALA A 496 -9.57 -32.61 -19.29
C ALA A 496 -9.45 -33.89 -20.14
N GLU A 497 -8.78 -33.82 -21.30
CA GLU A 497 -8.52 -34.98 -22.16
C GLU A 497 -7.49 -35.95 -21.56
N SER A 498 -6.46 -35.45 -20.88
CA SER A 498 -5.49 -36.28 -20.16
C SER A 498 -6.16 -37.05 -19.03
N LEU A 499 -7.00 -36.37 -18.23
CA LEU A 499 -7.77 -37.00 -17.15
C LEU A 499 -8.82 -37.99 -17.67
N ALA A 500 -9.45 -37.70 -18.83
CA ALA A 500 -10.39 -38.62 -19.47
C ALA A 500 -9.71 -39.88 -20.03
N LYS A 501 -8.46 -39.78 -20.52
CA LYS A 501 -7.66 -40.92 -21.00
C LYS A 501 -7.18 -41.80 -19.85
N GLU A 502 -6.83 -41.22 -18.71
CA GLU A 502 -6.44 -41.97 -17.49
C GLU A 502 -7.64 -42.73 -16.88
N ALA A 503 -8.85 -42.17 -16.93
CA ALA A 503 -10.07 -42.87 -16.50
C ALA A 503 -10.41 -44.11 -17.36
N GLY A 504 -9.86 -44.21 -18.57
CA GLY A 504 -10.04 -45.33 -19.50
C GLY A 504 -9.14 -46.55 -19.22
N PHE A 505 -8.16 -46.45 -18.31
CA PHE A 505 -7.28 -47.55 -17.94
C PHE A 505 -7.44 -47.89 -16.45
N GLY A 506 -8.26 -48.90 -16.16
CA GLY A 506 -8.18 -49.77 -14.98
C GLY A 506 -8.05 -49.09 -13.61
N LYS A 507 -9.12 -49.17 -12.80
CA LYS A 507 -9.12 -48.95 -11.35
C LYS A 507 -7.84 -49.49 -10.69
N GLN A 508 -6.90 -48.62 -10.36
CA GLN A 508 -5.90 -48.86 -9.32
C GLN A 508 -5.71 -47.59 -8.50
N ASP A 509 -5.89 -47.78 -7.20
CA ASP A 509 -5.63 -46.82 -6.15
C ASP A 509 -4.19 -46.28 -6.24
N ALA A 510 -4.05 -44.98 -6.52
CA ALA A 510 -2.81 -44.26 -6.32
C ALA A 510 -3.05 -43.16 -5.29
N HIS A 511 -2.55 -43.40 -4.08
CA HIS A 511 -2.34 -42.40 -3.05
C HIS A 511 -1.45 -41.28 -3.60
N PHE A 512 -2.05 -40.15 -3.99
CA PHE A 512 -1.35 -38.88 -4.09
C PHE A 512 -2.08 -37.87 -3.22
N GLY A 513 -1.41 -37.46 -2.13
CA GLY A 513 -1.89 -36.49 -1.17
C GLY A 513 -1.83 -35.08 -1.72
N THR A 514 -2.75 -34.74 -2.59
CA THR A 514 -3.35 -33.40 -2.71
C THR A 514 -4.81 -33.66 -3.09
N SER A 515 -5.75 -33.07 -2.37
CA SER A 515 -7.18 -33.21 -2.62
C SER A 515 -7.52 -32.78 -4.06
N SER A 516 -7.60 -33.75 -4.98
CA SER A 516 -7.93 -33.53 -6.39
C SER A 516 -9.40 -33.13 -6.50
N ILE A 517 -9.66 -31.83 -6.46
CA ILE A 517 -10.96 -31.24 -6.82
C ILE A 517 -11.20 -31.38 -8.35
N PHE A 518 -10.15 -31.75 -9.09
CA PHE A 518 -10.17 -32.05 -10.52
C PHE A 518 -10.53 -33.53 -10.75
N SER A 519 -11.72 -33.92 -10.32
CA SER A 519 -12.28 -35.22 -10.71
C SER A 519 -12.66 -35.21 -12.19
N ALA A 520 -12.55 -36.37 -12.85
CA ALA A 520 -13.03 -36.55 -14.23
C ALA A 520 -14.50 -36.11 -14.39
N GLU A 521 -15.31 -36.26 -13.34
CA GLU A 521 -16.72 -35.85 -13.31
C GLU A 521 -16.92 -34.33 -13.44
N THR A 522 -16.00 -33.52 -12.91
CA THR A 522 -16.12 -32.05 -12.99
C THR A 522 -15.87 -31.54 -14.42
N PHE A 523 -14.96 -32.19 -15.15
CA PHE A 523 -14.61 -31.80 -16.52
C PHE A 523 -15.40 -32.53 -17.60
N ALA A 524 -16.11 -33.62 -17.26
CA ALA A 524 -16.90 -34.39 -18.21
C ALA A 524 -17.85 -33.50 -19.06
N PRO A 525 -18.62 -32.56 -18.51
CA PRO A 525 -19.46 -31.68 -19.34
C PRO A 525 -18.67 -30.87 -20.38
N LEU A 526 -17.46 -30.40 -20.03
CA LEU A 526 -16.61 -29.63 -20.94
C LEU A 526 -16.04 -30.49 -22.06
N VAL A 527 -15.60 -31.72 -21.74
CA VAL A 527 -15.11 -32.68 -22.75
C VAL A 527 -16.23 -33.04 -23.73
N PHE A 528 -17.47 -33.19 -23.24
CA PHE A 528 -18.64 -33.38 -24.10
C PHE A 528 -18.78 -32.24 -25.11
N HIS A 529 -18.77 -30.99 -24.64
CA HIS A 529 -18.92 -29.82 -25.52
C HIS A 529 -17.85 -29.73 -26.61
N VAL A 530 -16.59 -30.04 -26.27
CA VAL A 530 -15.47 -29.99 -27.23
C VAL A 530 -15.60 -31.07 -28.29
N LYS A 531 -15.83 -32.32 -27.88
CA LYS A 531 -16.05 -33.42 -28.84
C LYS A 531 -17.29 -33.19 -29.70
N TYR A 532 -18.34 -32.58 -29.14
CA TYR A 532 -19.55 -32.27 -29.88
C TYR A 532 -19.34 -31.11 -30.88
N ARG A 533 -18.51 -30.13 -30.55
CA ARG A 533 -18.01 -29.12 -31.49
C ARG A 533 -17.19 -29.76 -32.61
N ASP A 534 -16.27 -30.67 -32.29
CA ASP A 534 -15.46 -31.38 -33.29
C ASP A 534 -16.34 -32.21 -34.24
N PHE A 535 -17.40 -32.83 -33.72
CA PHE A 535 -18.42 -33.49 -34.55
C PHE A 535 -19.03 -32.51 -35.57
N HIS A 536 -19.51 -31.34 -35.12
CA HIS A 536 -20.12 -30.36 -36.03
C HIS A 536 -19.12 -29.80 -37.05
N GLU A 537 -17.85 -29.58 -36.67
CA GLU A 537 -16.80 -29.15 -37.62
C GLU A 537 -16.53 -30.21 -38.70
N LEU A 538 -16.48 -31.48 -38.33
CA LEU A 538 -16.30 -32.60 -39.27
C LEU A 538 -17.57 -32.88 -40.09
N TYR A 539 -18.75 -32.59 -39.56
CA TYR A 539 -20.03 -32.79 -40.23
C TYR A 539 -20.25 -31.78 -41.39
N LEU A 540 -19.64 -30.59 -41.32
CA LEU A 540 -19.73 -29.57 -42.38
C LEU A 540 -19.18 -30.01 -43.74
N LYS A 541 -18.26 -30.99 -43.79
CA LYS A 541 -17.64 -31.48 -45.03
C LYS A 541 -18.02 -32.94 -45.26
N GLN A 542 -18.59 -33.25 -46.43
CA GLN A 542 -18.98 -34.62 -46.79
C GLN A 542 -17.80 -35.61 -46.77
N GLU A 543 -16.60 -35.15 -47.13
CA GLU A 543 -15.38 -35.98 -47.12
C GLU A 543 -14.98 -36.48 -45.71
N THR A 544 -15.42 -35.80 -44.65
CA THR A 544 -15.08 -36.14 -43.25
C THR A 544 -16.21 -36.77 -42.47
N TRP A 545 -17.31 -37.16 -43.12
CA TRP A 545 -18.48 -37.76 -42.46
C TRP A 545 -18.17 -39.07 -41.74
N LEU A 546 -17.22 -39.88 -42.24
CA LEU A 546 -16.78 -41.10 -41.55
C LEU A 546 -16.13 -40.77 -40.18
N ALA A 547 -15.28 -39.73 -40.13
CA ALA A 547 -14.68 -39.29 -38.88
C ALA A 547 -15.71 -38.68 -37.93
N ALA A 548 -16.67 -37.91 -38.46
CA ALA A 548 -17.78 -37.36 -37.67
C ALA A 548 -18.64 -38.48 -37.04
N ALA A 549 -18.95 -39.52 -37.80
CA ALA A 549 -19.70 -40.69 -37.32
C ALA A 549 -18.99 -41.39 -36.16
N GLN A 550 -17.67 -41.58 -36.24
CA GLN A 550 -16.86 -42.16 -35.16
C GLN A 550 -16.88 -41.31 -33.88
N VAL A 551 -16.76 -39.98 -34.02
CA VAL A 551 -16.83 -39.06 -32.87
C VAL A 551 -18.22 -39.12 -32.22
N LEU A 552 -19.28 -39.15 -33.02
CA LEU A 552 -20.66 -39.22 -32.53
C LEU A 552 -20.93 -40.52 -31.76
N VAL A 553 -20.51 -41.68 -32.29
CA VAL A 553 -20.64 -42.96 -31.56
C VAL A 553 -19.80 -42.96 -30.29
N GLY A 554 -18.59 -42.41 -30.35
CA GLY A 554 -17.72 -42.24 -29.18
C GLY A 554 -18.33 -41.36 -28.10
N LEU A 555 -19.04 -40.29 -28.47
CA LEU A 555 -19.81 -39.46 -27.54
C LEU A 555 -20.93 -40.27 -26.88
N MET A 556 -21.74 -40.97 -27.67
CA MET A 556 -22.94 -41.69 -27.20
C MET A 556 -22.64 -42.90 -26.31
N THR A 557 -21.45 -43.48 -26.45
CA THR A 557 -20.98 -44.63 -25.65
C THR A 557 -20.13 -44.21 -24.45
N SER A 558 -19.76 -42.93 -24.34
CA SER A 558 -18.95 -42.41 -23.23
C SER A 558 -19.79 -41.93 -22.05
N ASP A 559 -19.26 -42.10 -20.84
CA ASP A 559 -19.86 -41.59 -19.58
C ASP A 559 -19.82 -40.06 -19.47
N VAL A 560 -19.19 -39.40 -20.44
CA VAL A 560 -18.97 -37.95 -20.50
C VAL A 560 -20.24 -37.21 -20.98
N THR A 561 -21.09 -37.89 -21.75
CA THR A 561 -22.28 -37.31 -22.37
C THR A 561 -23.43 -37.22 -21.36
N PRO A 562 -24.08 -36.05 -21.23
CA PRO A 562 -25.30 -35.94 -20.44
C PRO A 562 -26.38 -36.88 -20.99
N GLU A 563 -26.90 -37.78 -20.15
CA GLU A 563 -27.92 -38.75 -20.56
C GLU A 563 -29.17 -38.07 -21.15
N SER A 564 -29.56 -36.91 -20.60
CA SER A 564 -30.66 -36.08 -21.12
C SER A 564 -30.46 -35.61 -22.56
N PHE A 565 -29.22 -35.58 -23.07
CA PHE A 565 -28.90 -35.06 -24.41
C PHE A 565 -28.77 -36.17 -25.47
N LEU A 566 -28.83 -37.45 -25.09
CA LEU A 566 -28.69 -38.58 -26.01
C LEU A 566 -29.74 -38.59 -27.11
N SER A 567 -30.96 -38.12 -26.83
CA SER A 567 -32.04 -38.01 -27.82
C SER A 567 -31.70 -37.03 -28.96
N VAL A 568 -30.97 -35.96 -28.65
CA VAL A 568 -30.54 -34.96 -29.64
C VAL A 568 -29.43 -35.54 -30.52
N LEU A 569 -28.44 -36.20 -29.93
CA LEU A 569 -27.36 -36.87 -30.68
C LEU A 569 -27.89 -37.94 -31.65
N LEU A 570 -28.94 -38.67 -31.25
CA LEU A 570 -29.63 -39.65 -32.11
C LEU A 570 -30.31 -39.00 -33.31
N VAL A 571 -30.88 -37.81 -33.13
CA VAL A 571 -31.49 -37.04 -34.22
C VAL A 571 -30.40 -36.46 -35.13
N ASP A 572 -29.28 -36.02 -34.58
CA ASP A 572 -28.11 -35.57 -35.36
C ASP A 572 -27.46 -36.71 -36.17
N ALA A 573 -27.60 -37.95 -35.71
CA ALA A 573 -27.16 -39.14 -36.46
C ALA A 573 -28.06 -39.46 -37.67
N LEU A 574 -29.30 -38.96 -37.71
CA LEU A 574 -30.30 -39.34 -38.71
C LEU A 574 -29.84 -39.09 -40.16
N PRO A 575 -29.22 -37.96 -40.53
CA PRO A 575 -28.73 -37.74 -41.89
C PRO A 575 -27.64 -38.72 -42.29
N LEU A 576 -26.74 -39.09 -41.35
CA LEU A 576 -25.68 -40.07 -41.59
C LEU A 576 -26.25 -41.49 -41.78
N LEU A 577 -27.32 -41.83 -41.06
CA LEU A 577 -28.02 -43.11 -41.21
C LEU A 577 -28.84 -43.21 -42.51
N GLN A 578 -29.31 -42.08 -43.04
CA GLN A 578 -30.06 -42.02 -44.29
C GLN A 578 -29.18 -41.89 -45.54
N ALA A 579 -27.88 -41.65 -45.36
CA ALA A 579 -26.95 -41.52 -46.47
C ALA A 579 -26.83 -42.81 -47.30
N SER A 580 -26.46 -42.64 -48.58
CA SER A 580 -26.25 -43.76 -49.51
C SER A 580 -24.99 -44.57 -49.19
N GLU A 581 -23.98 -43.95 -48.57
CA GLU A 581 -22.77 -44.62 -48.10
C GLU A 581 -22.94 -45.12 -46.66
N LEU A 582 -22.14 -46.12 -46.28
CA LEU A 582 -22.14 -46.66 -44.92
C LEU A 582 -21.02 -46.01 -44.09
N TYR A 583 -21.40 -45.26 -43.04
CA TYR A 583 -20.46 -44.59 -42.13
C TYR A 583 -20.32 -45.27 -40.76
N PHE A 584 -21.31 -46.06 -40.34
CA PHE A 584 -21.28 -46.86 -39.11
C PHE A 584 -21.05 -48.34 -39.41
N SER A 585 -20.22 -48.99 -38.59
CA SER A 585 -20.04 -50.45 -38.57
C SER A 585 -21.25 -51.19 -37.99
N SER A 586 -21.27 -52.52 -38.14
CA SER A 586 -22.32 -53.37 -37.58
C SER A 586 -22.40 -53.25 -36.06
N THR A 587 -21.25 -53.24 -35.37
CA THR A 587 -21.15 -53.10 -33.91
C THR A 587 -21.65 -51.74 -33.43
N GLU A 588 -21.25 -50.65 -34.10
CA GLU A 588 -21.67 -49.30 -33.74
C GLU A 588 -23.18 -49.11 -33.96
N SER A 589 -23.71 -49.70 -35.03
CA SER A 589 -25.16 -49.68 -35.33
C SER A 589 -25.98 -50.42 -34.26
N TYR A 590 -25.46 -51.52 -33.69
CA TYR A 590 -26.11 -52.19 -32.56
C TYR A 590 -26.07 -51.37 -31.27
N GLU A 591 -24.98 -50.62 -31.01
CA GLU A 591 -24.93 -49.70 -29.87
C GLU A 591 -25.90 -48.54 -30.02
N LEU A 592 -26.02 -47.94 -31.21
CA LEU A 592 -27.04 -46.92 -31.49
C LEU A 592 -28.46 -47.46 -31.25
N LEU A 593 -28.75 -48.68 -31.72
CA LEU A 593 -30.03 -49.34 -31.47
C LEU A 593 -30.26 -49.55 -29.97
N ARG A 594 -29.24 -50.00 -29.23
CA ARG A 594 -29.32 -50.19 -27.77
C ARG A 594 -29.67 -48.89 -27.04
N ILE A 595 -29.10 -47.76 -27.46
CA ILE A 595 -29.38 -46.44 -26.88
C ILE A 595 -30.81 -45.99 -27.21
N VAL A 596 -31.27 -46.20 -28.44
CA VAL A 596 -32.67 -45.92 -28.82
C VAL A 596 -33.65 -46.77 -28.00
N GLU A 597 -33.37 -48.07 -27.82
CA GLU A 597 -34.21 -48.94 -26.98
C GLU A 597 -34.13 -48.54 -25.50
N LYS A 598 -32.99 -48.06 -24.99
CA LYS A 598 -32.87 -47.51 -23.63
C LYS A 598 -33.81 -46.32 -23.45
N ILE A 599 -33.86 -45.39 -24.41
CA ILE A 599 -34.73 -44.21 -24.36
C ILE A 599 -36.20 -44.62 -24.52
N GLY A 600 -36.51 -45.54 -25.44
CA GLY A 600 -37.87 -46.02 -25.71
C GLY A 600 -38.47 -46.90 -24.60
N ALA A 601 -37.65 -47.69 -23.87
CA ALA A 601 -38.12 -48.50 -22.75
C ALA A 601 -38.60 -47.65 -21.55
N LEU A 602 -38.16 -46.39 -21.47
CA LEU A 602 -38.50 -45.44 -20.42
C LEU A 602 -39.86 -44.74 -20.63
N ASP A 603 -40.57 -45.02 -21.73
CA ASP A 603 -41.97 -44.56 -21.95
C ASP A 603 -42.96 -45.02 -20.86
N THR A 604 -42.54 -45.95 -19.99
CA THR A 604 -43.34 -46.44 -18.86
C THR A 604 -43.22 -45.59 -17.59
N SER A 605 -42.22 -44.70 -17.48
CA SER A 605 -42.01 -43.80 -16.34
C SER A 605 -42.00 -42.34 -16.81
N ALA A 606 -42.99 -41.56 -16.36
CA ALA A 606 -43.18 -40.17 -16.78
C ALA A 606 -41.93 -39.29 -16.50
N GLU A 607 -41.32 -39.43 -15.32
CA GLU A 607 -40.16 -38.61 -14.90
C GLU A 607 -38.89 -38.90 -15.72
N ALA A 608 -38.67 -40.17 -16.09
CA ALA A 608 -37.52 -40.54 -16.91
C ALA A 608 -37.70 -40.09 -18.36
N SER A 609 -38.92 -40.24 -18.91
CA SER A 609 -39.24 -39.73 -20.24
C SER A 609 -39.01 -38.20 -20.30
N ASP A 610 -39.43 -37.46 -19.27
CA ASP A 610 -39.23 -36.00 -19.20
C ASP A 610 -37.74 -35.62 -19.21
N TYR A 611 -36.90 -36.37 -18.53
CA TYR A 611 -35.46 -36.14 -18.47
C TYR A 611 -34.76 -36.36 -19.82
N TYR A 612 -35.08 -37.44 -20.54
CA TYR A 612 -34.44 -37.78 -21.81
C TYR A 612 -34.95 -36.96 -22.99
N PHE A 613 -36.22 -36.51 -22.98
CA PHE A 613 -36.79 -35.75 -24.09
C PHE A 613 -36.66 -34.22 -23.92
N TYR A 614 -36.27 -33.72 -22.75
CA TYR A 614 -36.19 -32.29 -22.44
C TYR A 614 -35.50 -31.45 -23.53
N TRP A 615 -34.27 -31.82 -23.91
CA TRP A 615 -33.49 -31.05 -24.88
C TRP A 615 -34.04 -31.17 -26.31
N LEU A 616 -34.58 -32.35 -26.66
CA LEU A 616 -35.18 -32.57 -27.97
C LEU A 616 -36.47 -31.76 -28.13
N GLU A 617 -37.30 -31.67 -27.09
CA GLU A 617 -38.50 -30.82 -27.11
C GLU A 617 -38.18 -29.35 -27.32
N GLN A 618 -37.12 -28.85 -26.68
CA GLN A 618 -36.69 -27.46 -26.86
C GLN A 618 -36.12 -27.22 -28.26
N LEU A 619 -35.34 -28.16 -28.81
CA LEU A 619 -34.82 -28.07 -30.17
C LEU A 619 -35.96 -28.03 -31.21
N LEU A 620 -36.97 -28.89 -31.05
CA LEU A 620 -38.14 -28.93 -31.94
C LEU A 620 -38.99 -27.66 -31.85
N GLN A 621 -39.06 -27.04 -30.67
CA GLN A 621 -39.77 -25.77 -30.49
C GLN A 621 -39.12 -24.64 -31.29
N HIS A 622 -37.79 -24.61 -31.37
CA HIS A 622 -37.06 -23.58 -32.12
C HIS A 622 -36.98 -23.87 -33.62
N SER A 623 -36.98 -25.14 -34.06
CA SER A 623 -37.05 -25.49 -35.49
C SER A 623 -38.38 -25.09 -36.15
N ASP A 624 -39.48 -25.13 -35.38
CA ASP A 624 -40.84 -24.87 -35.85
C ASP A 624 -41.33 -23.43 -35.61
N ALA A 625 -40.45 -22.53 -35.13
CA ALA A 625 -40.77 -21.13 -34.83
C ALA A 625 -41.25 -20.29 -36.04
N ASN A 626 -41.25 -20.84 -37.26
CA ASN A 626 -41.95 -20.27 -38.42
C ASN A 626 -43.48 -20.53 -38.41
N THR A 627 -44.00 -21.28 -37.44
CA THR A 627 -45.43 -21.55 -37.27
C THR A 627 -45.91 -21.10 -35.89
N ASP A 628 -46.71 -20.05 -35.85
CA ASP A 628 -47.10 -19.23 -34.68
C ASP A 628 -48.00 -19.94 -33.63
N THR A 629 -47.96 -21.26 -33.55
CA THR A 629 -48.83 -22.04 -32.66
C THR A 629 -48.04 -22.49 -31.44
N LYS A 630 -48.30 -21.88 -30.27
CA LYS A 630 -47.81 -22.38 -28.97
C LYS A 630 -48.37 -23.79 -28.73
N GLN A 631 -47.64 -24.80 -29.16
CA GLN A 631 -48.04 -26.21 -28.97
C GLN A 631 -47.97 -26.56 -27.48
N SER A 632 -49.00 -27.25 -26.98
CA SER A 632 -49.04 -27.79 -25.61
C SER A 632 -47.83 -28.69 -25.34
N ALA A 633 -47.31 -28.74 -24.11
CA ALA A 633 -46.20 -29.62 -23.72
C ALA A 633 -46.44 -31.09 -24.12
N SER A 634 -47.69 -31.55 -24.03
CA SER A 634 -48.08 -32.90 -24.48
C SER A 634 -47.92 -33.12 -25.98
N ALA A 635 -48.13 -32.09 -26.81
CA ALA A 635 -47.98 -32.19 -28.27
C ALA A 635 -46.50 -32.18 -28.69
N ARG A 636 -45.66 -31.47 -27.93
CA ARG A 636 -44.20 -31.48 -28.13
C ARG A 636 -43.60 -32.85 -27.80
N ARG A 637 -44.06 -33.48 -26.71
CA ARG A 637 -43.67 -34.86 -26.36
C ARG A 637 -44.04 -35.85 -27.45
N THR A 638 -45.26 -35.76 -28.00
CA THR A 638 -45.67 -36.67 -29.09
C THR A 638 -44.80 -36.49 -30.34
N LEU A 639 -44.44 -35.25 -30.68
CA LEU A 639 -43.58 -34.97 -31.84
C LEU A 639 -42.14 -35.47 -31.61
N ALA A 640 -41.60 -35.31 -30.40
CA ALA A 640 -40.30 -35.87 -30.02
C ALA A 640 -40.29 -37.41 -30.10
N GLN A 641 -41.36 -38.06 -29.65
CA GLN A 641 -41.53 -39.51 -29.77
C GLN A 641 -41.62 -39.97 -31.23
N GLU A 642 -42.37 -39.26 -32.08
CA GLU A 642 -42.45 -39.54 -33.52
C GLU A 642 -41.07 -39.44 -34.19
N ARG A 643 -40.30 -38.39 -33.87
CA ARG A 643 -38.91 -38.24 -34.36
C ARG A 643 -38.02 -39.40 -33.92
N MET A 644 -38.18 -39.86 -32.68
CA MET A 644 -37.42 -41.03 -32.18
C MET A 644 -37.81 -42.32 -32.90
N GLN A 645 -39.10 -42.50 -33.25
CA GLN A 645 -39.53 -43.65 -34.08
C GLN A 645 -38.92 -43.60 -35.48
N VAL A 646 -38.77 -42.41 -36.07
CA VAL A 646 -38.07 -42.23 -37.35
C VAL A 646 -36.60 -42.63 -37.24
N VAL A 647 -35.91 -42.23 -36.18
CA VAL A 647 -34.52 -42.66 -35.92
C VAL A 647 -34.45 -44.18 -35.78
N ARG A 648 -35.37 -44.80 -35.01
CA ARG A 648 -35.43 -46.26 -34.86
C ARG A 648 -35.60 -46.98 -36.21
N LEU A 649 -36.49 -46.47 -37.06
CA LEU A 649 -36.71 -47.02 -38.41
C LEU A 649 -35.45 -46.87 -39.27
N ALA A 650 -34.79 -45.70 -39.23
CA ALA A 650 -33.57 -45.44 -39.98
C ALA A 650 -32.44 -46.39 -39.56
N ILE A 651 -32.25 -46.61 -38.25
CA ILE A 651 -31.24 -47.57 -37.75
C ILE A 651 -31.57 -49.00 -38.20
N ALA A 652 -32.84 -49.42 -38.14
CA ALA A 652 -33.24 -50.76 -38.60
C ALA A 652 -32.98 -50.96 -40.10
N GLN A 653 -33.30 -49.95 -40.93
CA GLN A 653 -33.01 -49.96 -42.36
C GLN A 653 -31.50 -49.97 -42.62
N TYR A 654 -30.74 -49.16 -41.89
CA TYR A 654 -29.28 -49.08 -41.99
C TYR A 654 -28.62 -50.42 -41.61
N LEU A 655 -29.01 -51.03 -40.49
CA LEU A 655 -28.57 -52.38 -40.07
C LEU A 655 -28.85 -53.42 -41.16
N SER A 656 -30.02 -53.36 -41.80
CA SER A 656 -30.35 -54.29 -42.89
C SER A 656 -29.38 -54.15 -44.08
N ARG A 657 -28.99 -52.91 -44.43
CA ARG A 657 -28.02 -52.63 -45.48
C ARG A 657 -26.62 -53.12 -45.11
N VAL A 658 -26.16 -52.81 -43.90
CA VAL A 658 -24.86 -53.24 -43.37
C VAL A 658 -24.74 -54.77 -43.34
N LEU A 659 -25.80 -55.47 -42.97
CA LEU A 659 -25.83 -56.94 -42.92
C LEU A 659 -25.85 -57.59 -44.30
N VAL A 660 -26.44 -56.93 -45.30
CA VAL A 660 -26.44 -57.39 -46.69
C VAL A 660 -25.07 -57.18 -47.33
N GLU A 661 -24.43 -56.03 -47.13
CA GLU A 661 -23.10 -55.76 -47.66
C GLU A 661 -22.00 -56.59 -46.99
N ASN A 662 -22.11 -56.92 -45.69
CA ASN A 662 -21.15 -57.82 -45.02
C ASN A 662 -21.32 -59.32 -45.35
N ARG A 663 -22.39 -59.71 -46.05
CA ARG A 663 -22.64 -61.10 -46.50
C ARG A 663 -22.21 -61.36 -47.94
N ILE A 664 -21.89 -60.31 -48.69
CA ILE A 664 -21.28 -60.35 -50.02
C ILE A 664 -19.78 -60.24 -49.84
#